data_AF-A0A928GIP6-F1
#
_entry.id   AF-A0A928GIP6-F1
#
_cell.length_a   1.000
_cell.length_b   1.000
_cell.length_c   1.000
_cell.angle_alpha   90.00
_cell.angle_beta   90.00
_cell.angle_gamma   90.00
#
_symmetry.space_group_name_H-M   'P 1'
#
loop_
_entity.id
_entity.type
_entity.pdbx_description
1 polymer ?
#
loop_
_entity_poly.entity_id
_entity_poly.type
_entity_poly.pdbx_seq_one_letter_code
_entity_poly.pdbx_strand_id
1 'polypeptide(L)'
;MKKFLLSLFCLVFMAATSNAETYTHTFEEGQLTADGGTVVLSDIEWNASSATSIGWNANGKGIQIGSGSNPNPSYSLTTSALSTCTVKSITVNSSMANGGDAKLTITVGNQMSESYALGTSDAAYTFDCNGAKGDITIKWEATAKAYYVSGISIEYTLDASMVTVPAPEFKTPVGIYADEVTVTAETTDQTAVLYYTLDGTEPSYEDYTNDTGTTKCSKYWVMYPKLTETTTIKAIAVKVDGDAVYKSETAEATYIVSRTMPYIPTLEITADKNYALFAADSVANYFFAKDAEGNLLTNGATIPSGNYIETTECNGFTFTATDGGYAIKNYDGRYIIQKGNGFAFTNELPGKDAAWDVSVDDADGIAFIKNAAGYIICFSTESQTFGCFLPSETNETHILPMLYMQREYPTFTVTPAQGTVLEKLTEVIVTCDEGIKASNLKVTSEGAVTTFTVEQTNSTTLTLTAKKELTTTNNVNLNINFTGDILLNPNGMNMSIPIPTKYGKKTLVSYDLVGDAPAATIDNVDPADGSVLEELTSVVFTFSYYMNASEDETLQPRLYLEGTTELIPVEYSTRPEDGVKTMTQGAIKAVDPVTANGTYVLEVPTGYFIDANNKAIEGVTLKYTVQNDTGIEEILGTDVNSWTVYNTAGIKVLETTDAAKVKALTKGLYIINGVKCIVK
;
A
#
# COMPACT_ATOMS: atom_id res chain seq x y z
N MET A 1 -18.44 38.61 14.13
CA MET A 1 -19.76 37.96 13.97
C MET A 1 -19.60 36.49 14.30
N LYS A 2 -20.12 36.05 15.45
CA LYS A 2 -20.07 34.66 15.88
C LYS A 2 -21.19 33.91 15.17
N LYS A 3 -20.84 33.00 14.24
CA LYS A 3 -21.79 32.01 13.71
C LYS A 3 -22.15 31.09 14.87
N PHE A 4 -23.42 31.07 15.27
CA PHE A 4 -23.91 30.12 16.27
C PHE A 4 -23.93 28.73 15.63
N LEU A 5 -23.09 27.83 16.15
CA LEU A 5 -23.10 26.41 15.85
C LEU A 5 -24.41 25.83 16.40
N LEU A 6 -25.25 25.29 15.52
CA LEU A 6 -26.32 24.39 15.94
C LEU A 6 -25.65 23.06 16.34
N SER A 7 -25.65 22.75 17.63
CA SER A 7 -25.05 21.54 18.18
C SER A 7 -25.82 20.31 17.70
N LEU A 8 -25.29 19.61 16.69
CA LEU A 8 -25.84 18.36 16.16
C LEU A 8 -25.64 17.25 17.20
N PHE A 9 -26.75 16.74 17.73
CA PHE A 9 -26.80 15.63 18.68
C PHE A 9 -26.35 14.35 17.97
N CYS A 10 -25.44 13.59 18.60
CA CYS A 10 -25.02 12.27 18.16
C CYS A 10 -26.24 11.34 18.11
N LEU A 11 -26.61 10.83 16.93
CA LEU A 11 -27.73 9.89 16.78
C LEU A 11 -27.23 8.50 16.36
N VAL A 12 -27.52 7.54 17.24
CA VAL A 12 -27.39 6.10 17.03
C VAL A 12 -28.41 5.65 15.97
N PHE A 13 -27.98 4.82 15.02
CA PHE A 13 -28.81 4.23 13.97
C PHE A 13 -30.00 3.42 14.55
N MET A 14 -31.21 3.92 14.33
CA MET A 14 -32.42 3.11 14.16
C MET A 14 -33.20 3.74 13.01
N ALA A 15 -33.76 2.91 12.13
CA ALA A 15 -34.58 3.34 11.01
C ALA A 15 -35.67 4.31 11.49
N ALA A 16 -35.48 5.61 11.22
CA ALA A 16 -36.43 6.64 11.61
C ALA A 16 -37.60 6.62 10.63
N THR A 17 -38.74 6.10 11.07
CA THR A 17 -40.03 6.52 10.51
C THR A 17 -40.11 8.04 10.67
N SER A 18 -40.26 8.80 9.58
CA SER A 18 -40.33 10.26 9.59
C SER A 18 -41.53 10.74 10.43
N ASN A 19 -41.31 11.03 11.71
CA ASN A 19 -42.33 11.61 12.56
C ASN A 19 -42.57 13.07 12.14
N ALA A 20 -43.81 13.52 12.20
CA ALA A 20 -44.15 14.92 11.98
C ALA A 20 -43.67 15.74 13.18
N GLU A 21 -42.88 16.77 12.89
CA GLU A 21 -42.47 17.79 13.85
C GLU A 21 -43.46 18.95 13.83
N THR A 22 -43.54 19.69 14.94
CA THR A 22 -44.42 20.85 15.05
C THR A 22 -43.65 22.04 15.60
N TYR A 23 -43.54 23.10 14.81
CA TYR A 23 -43.14 24.41 15.28
C TYR A 23 -44.36 25.12 15.86
N THR A 24 -44.20 25.77 17.02
CA THR A 24 -45.24 26.62 17.63
C THR A 24 -44.63 27.90 18.18
N HIS A 25 -45.32 29.01 17.97
CA HIS A 25 -44.99 30.30 18.55
C HIS A 25 -46.25 31.01 19.04
N THR A 26 -46.20 31.52 20.27
CA THR A 26 -47.20 32.43 20.84
C THR A 26 -46.55 33.79 21.01
N PHE A 27 -47.18 34.83 20.47
CA PHE A 27 -46.59 36.17 20.49
C PHE A 27 -46.68 36.82 21.88
N GLU A 28 -45.67 37.62 22.21
CA GLU A 28 -45.57 38.41 23.44
C GLU A 28 -45.38 39.91 23.12
N GLU A 29 -45.71 40.78 24.08
CA GLU A 29 -45.59 42.23 23.92
C GLU A 29 -44.15 42.65 23.58
N GLY A 30 -43.99 43.45 22.51
CA GLY A 30 -42.71 44.03 22.11
C GLY A 30 -41.83 43.17 21.20
N GLN A 31 -42.25 41.95 20.82
CA GLN A 31 -41.47 41.07 19.93
C GLN A 31 -41.35 41.57 18.48
N LEU A 32 -42.34 42.35 18.01
CA LEU A 32 -42.35 42.94 16.67
C LEU A 32 -42.28 44.47 16.77
N THR A 33 -41.58 45.09 15.82
CA THR A 33 -41.42 46.55 15.75
C THR A 33 -41.99 47.10 14.45
N ALA A 34 -42.32 48.39 14.43
CA ALA A 34 -42.86 49.06 13.23
C ALA A 34 -41.84 49.18 12.09
N ASP A 35 -40.54 49.19 12.41
CA ASP A 35 -39.47 49.29 11.40
C ASP A 35 -39.25 47.97 10.62
N GLY A 36 -39.76 46.85 11.15
CA GLY A 36 -39.53 45.52 10.59
C GLY A 36 -38.11 45.01 10.85
N GLY A 37 -37.64 44.09 10.02
CA GLY A 37 -36.34 43.46 10.09
C GLY A 37 -36.37 42.02 10.60
N THR A 38 -35.19 41.48 10.90
CA THR A 38 -35.02 40.11 11.35
C THR A 38 -35.44 39.95 12.81
N VAL A 39 -36.28 38.97 13.10
CA VAL A 39 -36.76 38.61 14.43
C VAL A 39 -36.70 37.10 14.61
N VAL A 40 -36.29 36.63 15.79
CA VAL A 40 -36.31 35.20 16.14
C VAL A 40 -37.58 34.93 16.95
N LEU A 41 -38.46 34.08 16.43
CA LEU A 41 -39.72 33.70 17.06
C LEU A 41 -39.64 32.23 17.49
N SER A 42 -39.51 32.02 18.81
CA SER A 42 -39.04 30.76 19.39
C SER A 42 -37.62 30.44 18.90
N ASP A 43 -37.47 29.49 17.97
CA ASP A 43 -36.17 29.05 17.44
C ASP A 43 -36.01 29.29 15.94
N ILE A 44 -36.99 29.94 15.29
CA ILE A 44 -36.96 30.22 13.85
C ILE A 44 -36.73 31.70 13.61
N GLU A 45 -35.79 31.99 12.72
CA GLU A 45 -35.57 33.34 12.20
C GLU A 45 -36.64 33.69 11.16
N TRP A 46 -37.28 34.85 11.36
CA TRP A 46 -38.27 35.44 10.48
C TRP A 46 -37.82 36.84 10.06
N ASN A 47 -38.19 37.25 8.85
CA ASN A 47 -38.09 38.63 8.40
C ASN A 47 -39.48 39.26 8.43
N ALA A 48 -39.62 40.29 9.27
CA ALA A 48 -40.81 41.12 9.37
C ALA A 48 -40.71 42.31 8.40
N SER A 49 -41.78 42.59 7.66
CA SER A 49 -41.90 43.85 6.92
C SER A 49 -42.10 45.02 7.90
N SER A 50 -41.92 46.26 7.42
CA SER A 50 -42.34 47.43 8.19
C SER A 50 -43.87 47.53 8.31
N ALA A 51 -44.34 48.28 9.30
CA ALA A 51 -45.76 48.55 9.56
C ALA A 51 -45.99 50.04 9.90
N THR A 52 -47.20 50.53 9.68
CA THR A 52 -47.61 51.88 10.09
C THR A 52 -47.62 52.06 11.60
N SER A 53 -47.96 51.00 12.34
CA SER A 53 -47.84 50.94 13.80
C SER A 53 -47.88 49.48 14.26
N ILE A 54 -47.11 49.15 15.30
CA ILE A 54 -47.21 47.89 16.05
C ILE A 54 -47.55 48.21 17.50
N GLY A 55 -48.48 47.46 18.09
CA GLY A 55 -48.84 47.56 19.49
C GLY A 55 -49.23 46.19 20.06
N TRP A 56 -49.70 46.18 21.30
CA TRP A 56 -50.14 44.96 21.98
C TRP A 56 -51.60 45.05 22.39
N ASN A 57 -52.36 43.97 22.18
CA ASN A 57 -53.72 43.85 22.68
C ASN A 57 -53.77 42.91 23.88
N ALA A 58 -53.85 43.50 25.08
CA ALA A 58 -53.90 42.78 26.35
C ALA A 58 -55.16 41.90 26.53
N ASN A 59 -56.17 42.00 25.66
CA ASN A 59 -57.39 41.19 25.73
C ASN A 59 -57.26 39.86 24.96
N GLY A 60 -56.04 39.35 24.80
CA GLY A 60 -55.77 38.02 24.24
C GLY A 60 -55.76 37.95 22.72
N LYS A 61 -55.74 39.08 22.00
CA LYS A 61 -55.59 39.09 20.53
C LYS A 61 -54.14 39.11 20.04
N GLY A 62 -53.18 39.31 20.95
CA GLY A 62 -51.75 39.33 20.63
C GLY A 62 -51.26 40.66 20.04
N ILE A 63 -50.31 40.57 19.11
CA ILE A 63 -49.69 41.74 18.47
C ILE A 63 -50.73 42.43 17.58
N GLN A 64 -50.92 43.74 17.81
CA GLN A 64 -51.74 44.60 16.98
C GLN A 64 -50.89 45.23 15.87
N ILE A 65 -51.36 45.12 14.63
CA ILE A 65 -50.73 45.71 13.45
C ILE A 65 -51.70 46.72 12.83
N GLY A 66 -51.23 47.97 12.68
CA GLY A 66 -52.08 49.12 12.40
C GLY A 66 -52.89 49.58 13.62
N SER A 67 -53.83 50.49 13.40
CA SER A 67 -54.67 51.08 14.45
C SER A 67 -56.10 51.34 14.00
N GLY A 68 -56.97 51.72 14.93
CA GLY A 68 -58.38 52.00 14.63
C GLY A 68 -58.63 53.19 13.69
N SER A 69 -57.66 54.07 13.48
CA SER A 69 -57.76 55.21 12.56
C SER A 69 -56.70 55.20 11.46
N ASN A 70 -55.71 54.31 11.55
CA ASN A 70 -54.64 54.17 10.57
C ASN A 70 -54.38 52.66 10.34
N PRO A 71 -55.14 52.01 9.44
CA PRO A 71 -54.91 50.61 9.11
C PRO A 71 -53.51 50.42 8.50
N ASN A 72 -52.93 49.24 8.67
CA ASN A 72 -51.72 48.88 7.95
C ASN A 72 -52.10 48.14 6.66
N PRO A 73 -51.73 48.65 5.46
CA PRO A 73 -52.22 48.07 4.21
C PRO A 73 -51.64 46.68 3.92
N SER A 74 -50.41 46.39 4.38
CA SER A 74 -49.75 45.11 4.19
C SER A 74 -48.66 44.88 5.24
N TYR A 75 -48.63 43.72 5.87
CA TYR A 75 -47.56 43.26 6.75
C TYR A 75 -47.24 41.79 6.47
N SER A 76 -45.97 41.40 6.52
CA SER A 76 -45.57 40.01 6.31
C SER A 76 -44.50 39.54 7.28
N LEU A 77 -44.58 38.25 7.62
CA LEU A 77 -43.51 37.48 8.22
C LEU A 77 -43.08 36.41 7.21
N THR A 78 -41.79 36.38 6.88
CA THR A 78 -41.22 35.41 5.94
C THR A 78 -40.07 34.63 6.58
N THR A 79 -40.01 33.32 6.37
CA THR A 79 -38.87 32.49 6.78
C THR A 79 -38.46 31.50 5.69
N SER A 80 -37.16 31.33 5.52
CA SER A 80 -36.55 30.30 4.69
C SER A 80 -36.01 29.13 5.52
N ALA A 81 -36.13 29.17 6.85
CA ALA A 81 -35.57 28.18 7.77
C ALA A 81 -36.15 26.78 7.57
N LEU A 82 -37.39 26.68 7.06
CA LEU A 82 -38.08 25.43 6.76
C LEU A 82 -38.20 25.15 5.26
N SER A 83 -37.48 25.88 4.41
CA SER A 83 -37.62 25.81 2.95
C SER A 83 -37.34 24.43 2.35
N THR A 84 -36.53 23.62 3.01
CA THR A 84 -36.19 22.24 2.60
C THR A 84 -37.12 21.19 3.20
N CYS A 85 -37.95 21.55 4.19
CA CYS A 85 -38.87 20.64 4.85
C CYS A 85 -40.14 20.43 4.02
N THR A 86 -40.76 19.27 4.20
CA THR A 86 -42.10 18.99 3.67
C THR A 86 -43.13 19.54 4.66
N VAL A 87 -43.78 20.65 4.31
CA VAL A 87 -44.77 21.32 5.17
C VAL A 87 -46.13 20.68 4.97
N LYS A 88 -46.71 20.14 6.04
CA LYS A 88 -48.04 19.52 6.02
C LYS A 88 -49.14 20.55 6.21
N SER A 89 -49.05 21.34 7.27
CA SER A 89 -50.06 22.36 7.57
C SER A 89 -49.46 23.56 8.26
N ILE A 90 -50.07 24.73 8.06
CA ILE A 90 -49.74 25.97 8.77
C ILE A 90 -51.03 26.50 9.38
N THR A 91 -51.03 26.72 10.70
CA THR A 91 -52.12 27.35 11.43
C THR A 91 -51.66 28.69 11.98
N VAL A 92 -52.44 29.74 11.72
CA VAL A 92 -52.19 31.08 12.25
C VAL A 92 -53.40 31.53 13.04
N ASN A 93 -53.20 31.90 14.31
CA ASN A 93 -54.22 32.49 15.15
C ASN A 93 -54.24 34.01 14.94
N SER A 94 -55.33 34.52 14.40
CA SER A 94 -55.44 35.91 13.98
C SER A 94 -56.86 36.45 14.15
N SER A 95 -56.99 37.78 14.19
CA SER A 95 -58.28 38.46 14.20
C SER A 95 -58.18 39.88 13.66
N MET A 96 -59.32 40.56 13.55
CA MET A 96 -59.39 41.98 13.25
C MET A 96 -60.12 42.79 14.32
N ALA A 97 -59.98 44.10 14.24
CA ALA A 97 -60.71 45.04 15.07
C ALA A 97 -62.17 45.14 14.62
N ASN A 98 -63.06 45.57 15.53
CA ASN A 98 -64.47 45.75 15.18
C ASN A 98 -64.64 46.79 14.07
N GLY A 99 -65.41 46.45 13.03
CA GLY A 99 -65.56 47.27 11.82
C GLY A 99 -64.31 47.33 10.94
N GLY A 100 -63.38 46.38 11.09
CA GLY A 100 -62.24 46.20 10.19
C GLY A 100 -62.58 45.43 8.92
N ASP A 101 -61.65 45.47 7.97
CA ASP A 101 -61.68 44.71 6.71
C ASP A 101 -60.27 44.17 6.46
N ALA A 102 -59.95 43.04 7.11
CA ALA A 102 -58.61 42.45 7.10
C ALA A 102 -58.61 41.02 6.57
N LYS A 103 -57.51 40.66 5.90
CA LYS A 103 -57.29 39.39 5.24
C LYS A 103 -55.93 38.81 5.67
N LEU A 104 -55.88 37.49 5.84
CA LEU A 104 -54.66 36.70 6.03
C LEU A 104 -54.41 35.87 4.76
N THR A 105 -53.18 35.86 4.27
CA THR A 105 -52.71 35.02 3.16
C THR A 105 -51.48 34.24 3.61
N ILE A 106 -51.51 32.91 3.50
CA ILE A 106 -50.37 32.04 3.82
C ILE A 106 -49.85 31.46 2.49
N THR A 107 -48.54 31.48 2.29
CA THR A 107 -47.88 30.98 1.08
C THR A 107 -46.69 30.10 1.45
N VAL A 108 -46.52 28.98 0.76
CA VAL A 108 -45.36 28.08 0.87
C VAL A 108 -44.72 27.91 -0.50
N GLY A 109 -43.45 28.31 -0.62
CA GLY A 109 -42.73 28.40 -1.88
C GLY A 109 -43.42 29.31 -2.89
N ASN A 110 -43.19 29.07 -4.19
CA ASN A 110 -43.81 29.84 -5.27
C ASN A 110 -45.09 29.19 -5.83
N GLN A 111 -45.63 28.16 -5.17
CA GLN A 111 -46.59 27.24 -5.79
C GLN A 111 -47.93 27.13 -5.04
N MET A 112 -47.97 27.36 -3.73
CA MET A 112 -49.15 27.08 -2.89
C MET A 112 -49.51 28.29 -2.00
N SER A 113 -50.76 28.76 -2.09
CA SER A 113 -51.25 29.92 -1.32
C SER A 113 -52.75 29.80 -1.01
N GLU A 114 -53.14 30.16 0.22
CA GLU A 114 -54.55 30.26 0.64
C GLU A 114 -54.82 31.57 1.39
N SER A 115 -56.07 32.05 1.32
CA SER A 115 -56.50 33.37 1.76
C SER A 115 -57.77 33.30 2.61
N TYR A 116 -57.75 33.97 3.77
CA TYR A 116 -58.86 34.00 4.73
C TYR A 116 -59.27 35.44 5.07
N ALA A 117 -60.57 35.71 5.11
CA ALA A 117 -61.10 36.92 5.73
C ALA A 117 -61.09 36.78 7.25
N LEU A 118 -60.63 37.80 7.97
CA LEU A 118 -60.48 37.72 9.42
C LEU A 118 -61.79 38.06 10.14
N GLY A 119 -62.10 37.31 11.20
CA GLY A 119 -63.16 37.61 12.16
C GLY A 119 -62.75 38.59 13.25
N THR A 120 -63.72 39.11 14.01
CA THR A 120 -63.46 40.07 15.10
C THR A 120 -63.01 39.43 16.42
N SER A 121 -62.97 38.09 16.50
CA SER A 121 -62.44 37.31 17.62
C SER A 121 -61.23 36.50 17.14
N ASP A 122 -60.31 36.21 18.05
CA ASP A 122 -59.14 35.38 17.72
C ASP A 122 -59.60 33.98 17.28
N ALA A 123 -59.08 33.54 16.13
CA ALA A 123 -59.47 32.28 15.52
C ALA A 123 -58.27 31.65 14.79
N ALA A 124 -58.24 30.33 14.77
CA ALA A 124 -57.25 29.54 14.03
C ALA A 124 -57.63 29.44 12.55
N TYR A 125 -56.75 29.92 11.67
CA TYR A 125 -56.86 29.71 10.22
C TYR A 125 -55.79 28.70 9.79
N THR A 126 -56.24 27.53 9.33
CA THR A 126 -55.37 26.41 8.97
C THR A 126 -55.33 26.24 7.45
N PHE A 127 -54.12 26.31 6.89
CA PHE A 127 -53.81 25.99 5.51
C PHE A 127 -53.23 24.57 5.44
N ASP A 128 -53.88 23.69 4.67
CA ASP A 128 -53.34 22.36 4.34
C ASP A 128 -52.38 22.49 3.15
N CYS A 129 -51.09 22.46 3.47
CA CYS A 129 -50.01 22.63 2.52
C CYS A 129 -49.74 21.36 1.71
N ASN A 130 -50.36 20.22 2.02
CA ASN A 130 -50.25 18.94 1.30
C ASN A 130 -48.79 18.52 0.97
N GLY A 131 -47.84 18.84 1.85
CA GLY A 131 -46.43 18.52 1.66
C GLY A 131 -45.65 19.50 0.79
N ALA A 132 -46.11 20.74 0.65
CA ALA A 132 -45.40 21.79 -0.08
C ALA A 132 -44.00 22.08 0.53
N LYS A 133 -43.08 22.56 -0.31
CA LYS A 133 -41.72 22.97 0.07
C LYS A 133 -41.43 24.40 -0.37
N GLY A 134 -40.43 25.01 0.26
CA GLY A 134 -39.98 26.38 -0.02
C GLY A 134 -40.31 27.36 1.10
N ASP A 135 -39.94 28.62 0.89
CA ASP A 135 -40.08 29.68 1.88
C ASP A 135 -41.53 29.87 2.32
N ILE A 136 -41.73 30.13 3.61
CA ILE A 136 -43.05 30.38 4.18
C ILE A 136 -43.24 31.88 4.31
N THR A 137 -44.34 32.39 3.75
CA THR A 137 -44.76 33.80 3.92
C THR A 137 -46.17 33.85 4.50
N ILE A 138 -46.31 34.51 5.64
CA ILE A 138 -47.59 34.83 6.28
C ILE A 138 -47.81 36.33 6.11
N LYS A 139 -48.84 36.69 5.35
CA LYS A 139 -49.14 38.07 4.97
C LYS A 139 -50.51 38.48 5.46
N TRP A 140 -50.59 39.66 6.06
CA TRP A 140 -51.84 40.31 6.41
C TRP A 140 -52.04 41.59 5.61
N GLU A 141 -53.29 41.86 5.24
CA GLU A 141 -53.69 43.05 4.49
C GLU A 141 -54.96 43.62 5.10
N ALA A 142 -55.07 44.95 5.22
CA ALA A 142 -56.31 45.57 5.68
C ALA A 142 -56.55 46.95 5.05
N THR A 143 -57.80 47.24 4.73
CA THR A 143 -58.22 48.57 4.24
C THR A 143 -58.86 49.42 5.35
N ALA A 144 -59.28 48.79 6.44
CA ALA A 144 -59.90 49.43 7.59
C ALA A 144 -59.50 48.77 8.91
N LYS A 145 -59.19 49.60 9.91
CA LYS A 145 -58.81 49.22 11.29
C LYS A 145 -57.57 48.31 11.38
N ALA A 146 -57.24 47.89 12.60
CA ALA A 146 -56.12 47.00 12.89
C ALA A 146 -56.49 45.52 12.73
N TYR A 147 -55.47 44.69 12.52
CA TYR A 147 -55.52 43.24 12.65
C TYR A 147 -54.51 42.77 13.69
N TYR A 148 -54.69 41.52 14.12
CA TYR A 148 -53.99 40.96 15.25
C TYR A 148 -53.47 39.56 14.95
N VAL A 149 -52.34 39.19 15.53
CA VAL A 149 -51.78 37.84 15.50
C VAL A 149 -51.37 37.41 16.89
N SER A 150 -51.82 36.23 17.32
CA SER A 150 -51.57 35.68 18.65
C SER A 150 -50.65 34.45 18.62
N GLY A 151 -50.62 33.70 17.51
CA GLY A 151 -49.69 32.59 17.37
C GLY A 151 -49.62 31.96 15.98
N ILE A 152 -48.55 31.18 15.77
CA ILE A 152 -48.25 30.42 14.55
C ILE A 152 -47.93 28.99 14.95
N SER A 153 -48.46 28.02 14.22
CA SER A 153 -48.09 26.61 14.33
C SER A 153 -47.86 26.02 12.94
N ILE A 154 -46.79 25.25 12.76
CA ILE A 154 -46.41 24.65 11.48
C ILE A 154 -46.12 23.18 11.73
N GLU A 155 -46.89 22.29 11.10
CA GLU A 155 -46.59 20.86 11.05
C GLU A 155 -45.74 20.57 9.82
N TYR A 156 -44.57 19.96 10.01
CA TYR A 156 -43.67 19.62 8.93
C TYR A 156 -42.97 18.29 9.22
N THR A 157 -42.48 17.64 8.16
CA THR A 157 -41.53 16.53 8.32
C THR A 157 -40.18 17.00 7.81
N LEU A 158 -39.15 16.74 8.60
CA LEU A 158 -37.78 16.87 8.11
C LEU A 158 -37.63 15.95 6.90
N ASP A 159 -37.08 16.50 5.82
CA ASP A 159 -36.69 15.66 4.69
C ASP A 159 -35.48 14.84 5.14
N ALA A 160 -35.67 13.53 5.32
CA ALA A 160 -34.63 12.61 5.76
C ALA A 160 -33.53 12.36 4.71
N SER A 161 -33.55 13.07 3.57
CA SER A 161 -32.47 13.06 2.58
C SER A 161 -31.16 13.72 3.04
N MET A 162 -31.07 14.18 4.29
CA MET A 162 -29.80 14.45 4.97
C MET A 162 -29.17 13.14 5.51
N VAL A 163 -28.97 12.13 4.66
CA VAL A 163 -28.01 11.05 4.98
C VAL A 163 -26.62 11.68 4.91
N THR A 164 -26.10 12.10 6.07
CA THR A 164 -24.71 12.55 6.15
C THR A 164 -23.80 11.33 6.11
N VAL A 165 -22.98 11.19 5.07
CA VAL A 165 -21.91 10.19 5.05
C VAL A 165 -20.74 10.76 5.86
N PRO A 166 -20.23 10.04 6.88
CA PRO A 166 -19.07 10.49 7.65
C PRO A 166 -17.84 10.64 6.75
N ALA A 167 -17.14 11.77 6.91
CA ALA A 167 -15.88 12.00 6.20
C ALA A 167 -14.84 10.91 6.52
N PRO A 168 -13.95 10.56 5.58
CA PRO A 168 -12.89 9.62 5.85
C PRO A 168 -11.96 10.12 6.97
N GLU A 169 -11.58 9.24 7.87
CA GLU A 169 -10.61 9.50 8.92
C GLU A 169 -9.28 8.84 8.54
N PHE A 170 -8.22 9.65 8.42
CA PHE A 170 -6.86 9.14 8.24
C PHE A 170 -6.33 8.57 9.56
N LYS A 171 -5.98 7.28 9.57
CA LYS A 171 -5.46 6.60 10.77
C LYS A 171 -3.96 6.70 10.90
N THR A 172 -3.26 6.82 9.77
CA THR A 172 -1.82 7.11 9.78
C THR A 172 -1.62 8.57 10.20
N PRO A 173 -0.87 8.85 11.29
CA PRO A 173 -0.64 10.21 11.75
C PRO A 173 -0.07 11.08 10.64
N VAL A 174 -0.58 12.30 10.49
CA VAL A 174 0.02 13.25 9.54
C VAL A 174 1.38 13.67 10.07
N GLY A 175 2.39 13.69 9.20
CA GLY A 175 3.75 14.02 9.63
C GLY A 175 4.80 13.82 8.56
N ILE A 176 6.06 13.88 9.01
CA ILE A 176 7.25 13.71 8.18
C ILE A 176 7.83 12.33 8.41
N TYR A 177 8.18 11.68 7.30
CA TYR A 177 8.72 10.34 7.28
C TYR A 177 10.08 10.36 6.57
N ALA A 178 11.10 9.82 7.24
CA ALA A 178 12.44 9.66 6.66
C ALA A 178 12.49 8.58 5.57
N ASP A 179 11.53 7.66 5.62
CA ASP A 179 11.34 6.54 4.71
C ASP A 179 9.93 6.57 4.10
N GLU A 180 9.69 5.68 3.15
CA GLU A 180 8.38 5.45 2.55
C GLU A 180 7.29 5.15 3.60
N VAL A 181 6.10 5.76 3.44
CA VAL A 181 4.97 5.62 4.38
C VAL A 181 3.79 4.93 3.72
N THR A 182 3.13 4.04 4.48
CA THR A 182 1.83 3.46 4.09
C THR A 182 0.74 4.19 4.86
N VAL A 183 -0.16 4.85 4.12
CA VAL A 183 -1.28 5.58 4.70
C VAL A 183 -2.52 4.70 4.69
N THR A 184 -3.35 4.81 5.73
CA THR A 184 -4.69 4.21 5.77
C THR A 184 -5.74 5.25 6.12
N ALA A 185 -6.92 5.13 5.52
CA ALA A 185 -8.10 5.90 5.88
C ALA A 185 -9.35 5.00 5.90
N GLU A 186 -10.31 5.33 6.75
CA GLU A 186 -11.58 4.62 6.86
C GLU A 186 -12.75 5.59 7.08
N THR A 187 -13.95 5.19 6.68
CA THR A 187 -15.19 5.86 7.10
C THR A 187 -15.97 4.94 8.03
N THR A 188 -16.68 5.51 9.01
CA THR A 188 -17.52 4.73 9.92
C THR A 188 -18.77 4.18 9.24
N ASP A 189 -19.15 4.69 8.06
CA ASP A 189 -20.20 4.09 7.22
C ASP A 189 -19.63 2.94 6.37
N GLN A 190 -19.82 1.71 6.87
CA GLN A 190 -19.36 0.48 6.19
C GLN A 190 -20.07 0.21 4.84
N THR A 191 -21.13 0.95 4.52
CA THR A 191 -21.84 0.86 3.24
C THR A 191 -21.33 1.84 2.20
N ALA A 192 -20.46 2.79 2.59
CA ALA A 192 -19.86 3.76 1.68
C ALA A 192 -18.59 3.23 0.99
N VAL A 193 -18.28 3.82 -0.16
CA VAL A 193 -17.04 3.62 -0.91
C VAL A 193 -16.20 4.88 -0.79
N LEU A 194 -14.91 4.72 -0.51
CA LEU A 194 -13.94 5.81 -0.44
C LEU A 194 -13.37 6.10 -1.83
N TYR A 195 -13.35 7.38 -2.21
CA TYR A 195 -12.74 7.89 -3.44
C TYR A 195 -11.65 8.86 -3.06
N TYR A 196 -10.51 8.80 -3.75
CA TYR A 196 -9.37 9.63 -3.39
C TYR A 196 -8.48 10.02 -4.56
N THR A 197 -7.71 11.08 -4.31
CA THR A 197 -6.63 11.59 -5.16
C THR A 197 -5.33 11.63 -4.34
N LEU A 198 -4.19 11.62 -5.02
CA LEU A 198 -2.85 11.69 -4.40
C LEU A 198 -2.10 12.98 -4.75
N ASP A 199 -2.67 13.79 -5.64
CA ASP A 199 -2.11 15.04 -6.14
C ASP A 199 -2.78 16.28 -5.53
N GLY A 200 -3.65 16.08 -4.53
CA GLY A 200 -4.43 17.13 -3.87
C GLY A 200 -5.60 17.69 -4.69
N THR A 201 -5.92 17.11 -5.85
CA THR A 201 -7.12 17.48 -6.61
C THR A 201 -8.38 16.97 -5.93
N GLU A 202 -9.54 17.59 -6.19
CA GLU A 202 -10.79 17.19 -5.56
C GLU A 202 -11.26 15.81 -6.09
N PRO A 203 -11.50 14.81 -5.22
CA PRO A 203 -11.93 13.49 -5.67
C PRO A 203 -13.35 13.54 -6.24
N SER A 204 -13.57 12.90 -7.39
CA SER A 204 -14.89 12.79 -8.01
C SER A 204 -15.44 11.37 -7.85
N TYR A 205 -16.77 11.27 -7.71
CA TYR A 205 -17.48 9.98 -7.80
C TYR A 205 -17.73 9.57 -9.26
N GLU A 206 -17.77 10.56 -10.16
CA GLU A 206 -18.28 10.42 -11.52
C GLU A 206 -17.23 9.86 -12.51
N ASP A 207 -15.94 9.89 -12.15
CA ASP A 207 -14.82 9.47 -13.01
C ASP A 207 -14.30 8.05 -12.68
N TYR A 208 -15.20 7.06 -12.70
CA TYR A 208 -14.81 5.66 -12.51
C TYR A 208 -14.19 5.09 -13.80
N THR A 209 -12.85 5.06 -13.88
CA THR A 209 -12.14 4.18 -14.84
C THR A 209 -10.99 3.45 -14.15
N ASN A 210 -11.07 2.13 -14.16
CA ASN A 210 -10.00 1.23 -13.77
C ASN A 210 -8.88 1.13 -14.84
N ASP A 211 -7.69 0.83 -14.33
CA ASP A 211 -6.41 0.44 -14.94
C ASP A 211 -5.44 1.46 -15.57
N THR A 212 -5.77 2.73 -15.82
CA THR A 212 -4.73 3.68 -16.36
C THR A 212 -4.74 5.15 -15.89
N GLY A 213 -5.55 5.54 -14.88
CA GLY A 213 -5.43 6.83 -14.15
C GLY A 213 -6.51 7.87 -14.49
N THR A 214 -7.34 8.38 -13.55
CA THR A 214 -7.27 8.37 -12.08
C THR A 214 -8.66 8.64 -11.51
N THR A 215 -9.22 7.69 -10.76
CA THR A 215 -9.82 7.88 -9.42
C THR A 215 -9.79 6.54 -8.74
N LYS A 216 -9.06 6.43 -7.63
CA LYS A 216 -8.89 5.18 -6.91
C LYS A 216 -9.99 5.05 -5.87
N CYS A 217 -10.59 3.88 -5.80
CA CYS A 217 -11.75 3.59 -4.96
C CYS A 217 -11.48 2.37 -4.07
N SER A 218 -11.98 2.37 -2.84
CA SER A 218 -11.95 1.18 -1.98
C SER A 218 -13.16 1.13 -1.07
N LYS A 219 -13.62 -0.07 -0.73
CA LYS A 219 -14.84 -0.29 0.04
C LYS A 219 -14.57 0.03 1.52
N TYR A 220 -15.24 1.06 2.09
CA TYR A 220 -15.21 1.58 3.49
C TYR A 220 -13.84 1.85 4.17
N TRP A 221 -12.76 1.25 3.68
CA TRP A 221 -11.38 1.44 4.12
C TRP A 221 -10.49 1.46 2.89
N VAL A 222 -9.36 2.15 2.97
CA VAL A 222 -8.34 2.17 1.92
C VAL A 222 -6.96 2.10 2.53
N MET A 223 -6.10 1.28 1.93
CA MET A 223 -4.66 1.36 2.06
C MET A 223 -4.12 2.03 0.81
N TYR A 224 -3.51 3.20 0.98
CA TYR A 224 -2.94 3.94 -0.14
C TYR A 224 -1.67 3.25 -0.64
N PRO A 225 -1.26 3.46 -1.91
CA PRO A 225 0.05 3.07 -2.37
C PRO A 225 1.14 3.63 -1.45
N LYS A 226 2.27 2.95 -1.41
CA LYS A 226 3.43 3.38 -0.64
C LYS A 226 3.88 4.75 -1.14
N LEU A 227 3.83 5.75 -0.27
CA LEU A 227 4.23 7.11 -0.61
C LEU A 227 5.74 7.20 -0.51
N THR A 228 6.39 7.69 -1.57
CA THR A 228 7.85 7.84 -1.65
C THR A 228 8.31 9.29 -1.73
N GLU A 229 7.36 10.22 -1.79
CA GLU A 229 7.51 11.67 -1.93
C GLU A 229 6.39 12.40 -1.19
N THR A 230 6.50 13.73 -1.05
CA THR A 230 5.44 14.54 -0.44
C THR A 230 4.14 14.42 -1.22
N THR A 231 3.10 13.94 -0.57
CA THR A 231 1.81 13.60 -1.20
C THR A 231 0.69 14.24 -0.41
N THR A 232 -0.19 14.97 -1.11
CA THR A 232 -1.44 15.46 -0.53
C THR A 232 -2.57 14.56 -0.96
N ILE A 233 -3.19 13.89 0.01
CA ILE A 233 -4.32 12.99 -0.21
C ILE A 233 -5.59 13.74 0.11
N LYS A 234 -6.52 13.76 -0.85
CA LYS A 234 -7.91 14.12 -0.60
C LYS A 234 -8.81 12.90 -0.78
N ALA A 235 -9.78 12.74 0.11
CA ALA A 235 -10.69 11.61 0.08
C ALA A 235 -12.12 12.01 0.45
N ILE A 236 -13.10 11.39 -0.22
CA ILE A 236 -14.53 11.46 0.11
C ILE A 236 -15.09 10.05 0.29
N ALA A 237 -16.10 9.92 1.15
CA ALA A 237 -16.92 8.73 1.27
C ALA A 237 -18.23 8.95 0.50
N VAL A 238 -18.60 7.99 -0.35
CA VAL A 238 -19.81 8.06 -1.18
C VAL A 238 -20.67 6.83 -0.96
N LYS A 239 -21.95 7.07 -0.70
CA LYS A 239 -22.98 6.04 -0.56
C LYS A 239 -24.04 6.23 -1.64
N VAL A 240 -24.37 5.14 -2.32
CA VAL A 240 -25.42 5.11 -3.35
C VAL A 240 -26.57 4.26 -2.84
N ASP A 241 -27.78 4.81 -2.83
CA ASP A 241 -29.01 4.12 -2.44
C ASP A 241 -30.09 4.34 -3.51
N GLY A 242 -30.27 3.33 -4.37
CA GLY A 242 -31.04 3.49 -5.60
C GLY A 242 -30.41 4.54 -6.52
N ASP A 243 -31.18 5.58 -6.87
CA ASP A 243 -30.72 6.71 -7.70
C ASP A 243 -30.13 7.86 -6.85
N ALA A 244 -30.20 7.78 -5.51
CA ALA A 244 -29.68 8.81 -4.63
C ALA A 244 -28.19 8.61 -4.34
N VAL A 245 -27.42 9.70 -4.44
CA VAL A 245 -25.97 9.72 -4.14
C VAL A 245 -25.72 10.66 -2.97
N TYR A 246 -25.13 10.13 -1.90
CA TYR A 246 -24.75 10.87 -0.71
C TYR A 246 -23.22 10.93 -0.62
N LYS A 247 -22.67 12.13 -0.42
CA LYS A 247 -21.23 12.38 -0.31
C LYS A 247 -20.90 12.93 1.07
N SER A 248 -19.75 12.57 1.61
CA SER A 248 -19.20 13.21 2.80
C SER A 248 -18.56 14.55 2.46
N GLU A 249 -18.19 15.31 3.50
CA GLU A 249 -17.16 16.34 3.38
C GLU A 249 -15.82 15.72 2.92
N THR A 250 -14.97 16.53 2.28
CA THR A 250 -13.64 16.11 1.85
C THR A 250 -12.67 16.07 3.03
N ALA A 251 -12.08 14.91 3.26
CA ALA A 251 -10.93 14.78 4.16
C ALA A 251 -9.64 15.08 3.37
N GLU A 252 -8.72 15.82 3.98
CA GLU A 252 -7.44 16.19 3.38
C GLU A 252 -6.30 15.94 4.36
N ALA A 253 -5.21 15.35 3.88
CA ALA A 253 -3.99 15.14 4.65
C ALA A 253 -2.74 15.18 3.76
N THR A 254 -1.70 15.89 4.19
CA THR A 254 -0.41 15.96 3.50
C THR A 254 0.65 15.17 4.25
N TYR A 255 1.17 14.12 3.63
CA TYR A 255 2.25 13.30 4.15
C TYR A 255 3.56 13.72 3.49
N ILE A 256 4.54 14.10 4.30
CA ILE A 256 5.84 14.56 3.80
C ILE A 256 6.81 13.38 3.91
N VAL A 257 7.24 12.84 2.78
CA VAL A 257 8.37 11.90 2.75
C VAL A 257 9.60 12.72 2.43
N SER A 258 10.52 12.83 3.40
CA SER A 258 11.70 13.69 3.34
C SER A 258 12.92 12.93 3.85
N ARG A 259 13.78 12.54 2.94
CA ARG A 259 14.96 11.71 3.22
C ARG A 259 16.05 12.52 3.88
N THR A 260 16.80 11.88 4.78
CA THR A 260 18.05 12.43 5.30
C THR A 260 19.11 12.40 4.20
N MET A 261 19.70 13.55 3.92
CA MET A 261 20.69 13.80 2.89
C MET A 261 21.97 14.40 3.49
N PRO A 262 23.16 13.99 3.01
CA PRO A 262 24.39 14.67 3.35
C PRO A 262 24.53 15.96 2.53
N TYR A 263 24.93 17.04 3.18
CA TYR A 263 25.32 18.29 2.53
C TYR A 263 26.76 18.64 2.88
N ILE A 264 27.50 19.17 1.92
CA ILE A 264 28.91 19.58 2.08
C ILE A 264 29.04 21.11 1.97
N PRO A 265 29.98 21.75 2.68
CA PRO A 265 30.27 23.17 2.47
C PRO A 265 30.57 23.42 0.99
N THR A 266 30.02 24.48 0.43
CA THR A 266 30.31 24.90 -0.95
C THR A 266 30.90 26.30 -0.96
N LEU A 267 31.73 26.58 -1.95
CA LEU A 267 32.27 27.92 -2.23
C LEU A 267 31.62 28.56 -3.47
N GLU A 268 30.82 27.79 -4.21
CA GLU A 268 30.19 28.22 -5.45
C GLU A 268 28.69 27.92 -5.45
N ILE A 269 27.96 28.79 -6.14
CA ILE A 269 26.53 28.63 -6.41
C ILE A 269 26.40 28.13 -7.84
N THR A 270 25.77 26.98 -7.98
CA THR A 270 25.41 26.36 -9.24
C THR A 270 23.90 26.34 -9.33
N ALA A 271 23.36 26.77 -10.48
CA ALA A 271 21.93 26.71 -10.74
C ALA A 271 21.41 25.28 -10.53
N ASP A 272 20.17 25.17 -10.04
CA ASP A 272 19.44 23.91 -9.85
C ASP A 272 20.07 22.91 -8.86
N LYS A 273 21.12 23.30 -8.13
CA LYS A 273 21.58 22.56 -6.95
C LYS A 273 20.77 22.97 -5.72
N ASN A 274 20.62 22.02 -4.81
CA ASN A 274 19.89 22.21 -3.56
C ASN A 274 20.89 22.56 -2.45
N TYR A 275 20.50 23.48 -1.57
CA TYR A 275 21.37 24.07 -0.57
C TYR A 275 20.69 24.16 0.79
N ALA A 276 21.45 24.15 1.87
CA ALA A 276 20.99 24.35 3.23
C ALA A 276 21.76 25.51 3.90
N LEU A 277 21.06 26.31 4.71
CA LEU A 277 21.69 27.32 5.57
C LEU A 277 22.05 26.68 6.91
N PHE A 278 23.32 26.77 7.28
CA PHE A 278 23.83 26.21 8.52
C PHE A 278 24.53 27.27 9.36
N ALA A 279 24.22 27.36 10.65
CA ALA A 279 24.91 28.20 11.62
C ALA A 279 24.72 27.65 13.03
N ALA A 280 25.74 27.72 13.88
CA ALA A 280 25.67 27.32 15.29
C ALA A 280 24.99 25.94 15.52
N ASP A 281 25.48 24.91 14.84
CA ASP A 281 24.97 23.53 14.89
C ASP A 281 23.50 23.36 14.49
N SER A 282 22.95 24.39 13.83
CA SER A 282 21.54 24.48 13.46
C SER A 282 21.39 24.68 11.96
N VAL A 283 20.40 24.01 11.38
CA VAL A 283 20.01 24.18 9.97
C VAL A 283 18.66 24.88 9.91
N ALA A 284 18.47 25.75 8.91
CA ALA A 284 17.15 26.32 8.63
C ALA A 284 16.14 25.17 8.43
N ASN A 285 15.13 25.14 9.30
CA ASN A 285 14.17 24.06 9.37
C ASN A 285 13.06 24.29 8.35
N TYR A 286 12.70 23.23 7.62
CA TYR A 286 11.47 23.16 6.86
C TYR A 286 11.25 24.46 6.12
N PHE A 287 12.14 24.87 5.19
CA PHE A 287 12.33 26.24 4.65
C PHE A 287 11.01 26.92 4.18
N PHE A 288 10.12 27.22 5.13
CA PHE A 288 8.69 27.52 5.06
C PHE A 288 8.10 27.75 6.47
N ALA A 289 8.64 27.09 7.51
CA ALA A 289 8.24 27.24 8.90
C ALA A 289 8.85 28.53 9.48
N LYS A 290 7.96 29.40 9.94
CA LYS A 290 8.33 30.70 10.52
C LYS A 290 7.70 30.92 11.87
N ASP A 291 8.37 31.66 12.73
CA ASP A 291 7.77 32.18 13.96
C ASP A 291 6.72 33.27 13.66
N ALA A 292 6.13 33.84 14.72
CA ALA A 292 5.10 34.87 14.57
C ALA A 292 5.64 36.15 13.91
N GLU A 293 6.94 36.41 14.07
CA GLU A 293 7.70 37.54 13.56
C GLU A 293 8.14 37.34 12.10
N GLY A 294 8.11 36.11 11.61
CA GLY A 294 8.43 35.73 10.25
C GLY A 294 9.85 35.20 10.05
N ASN A 295 10.61 34.95 11.12
CA ASN A 295 11.94 34.34 11.04
C ASN A 295 11.82 32.83 10.80
N LEU A 296 12.76 32.24 10.06
CA LEU A 296 12.79 30.80 9.82
C LEU A 296 13.21 30.05 11.08
N LEU A 297 12.43 29.05 11.46
CA LEU A 297 12.76 28.15 12.55
C LEU A 297 14.00 27.31 12.21
N THR A 298 14.63 26.70 13.20
CA THR A 298 15.79 25.82 13.00
C THR A 298 15.59 24.43 13.58
N ASN A 299 16.36 23.49 13.05
CA ASN A 299 16.51 22.12 13.55
C ASN A 299 17.96 21.92 13.96
N GLY A 300 18.19 21.05 14.94
CA GLY A 300 19.53 20.54 15.19
C GLY A 300 20.02 19.77 13.97
N ALA A 301 21.22 20.09 13.50
CA ALA A 301 21.91 19.32 12.48
C ALA A 301 22.96 18.43 13.14
N THR A 302 23.09 17.19 12.67
CA THR A 302 24.21 16.36 13.09
C THR A 302 25.40 16.70 12.19
N ILE A 303 26.57 16.94 12.79
CA ILE A 303 27.86 16.99 12.11
C ILE A 303 28.57 15.67 12.42
N PRO A 304 28.47 14.65 11.56
CA PRO A 304 29.23 13.42 11.77
C PRO A 304 30.72 13.74 11.68
N SER A 305 31.60 12.82 12.12
CA SER A 305 33.06 12.99 11.98
C SER A 305 33.45 13.16 10.50
N GLY A 306 33.55 14.41 10.04
CA GLY A 306 33.76 14.83 8.65
C GLY A 306 33.17 16.23 8.38
N ASN A 307 33.67 16.94 7.35
CA ASN A 307 33.18 18.28 6.98
C ASN A 307 31.85 18.21 6.20
N TYR A 308 30.80 17.64 6.78
CA TYR A 308 29.46 17.60 6.18
C TYR A 308 28.39 17.61 7.26
N ILE A 309 27.18 18.04 6.90
CA ILE A 309 25.99 17.96 7.78
C ILE A 309 25.02 16.93 7.23
N GLU A 310 24.28 16.28 8.12
CA GLU A 310 23.13 15.45 7.75
C GLU A 310 21.84 16.20 8.10
N THR A 311 20.99 16.40 7.10
CA THR A 311 19.69 17.05 7.27
C THR A 311 18.69 16.53 6.25
N THR A 312 17.40 16.80 6.44
CA THR A 312 16.36 16.32 5.54
C THR A 312 16.31 17.14 4.25
N GLU A 313 15.93 16.53 3.13
CA GLU A 313 15.82 17.22 1.83
C GLU A 313 14.89 18.44 1.85
N CYS A 314 13.85 18.41 2.70
CA CYS A 314 12.93 19.54 2.89
C CYS A 314 13.52 20.76 3.62
N ASN A 315 14.73 20.64 4.19
CA ASN A 315 15.47 21.79 4.73
C ASN A 315 16.30 22.47 3.64
N GLY A 316 16.32 21.90 2.44
CA GLY A 316 16.98 22.45 1.28
C GLY A 316 16.18 23.54 0.57
N PHE A 317 16.88 24.37 -0.19
CA PHE A 317 16.35 25.34 -1.14
C PHE A 317 17.23 25.41 -2.39
N THR A 318 16.68 25.94 -3.49
CA THR A 318 17.40 26.15 -4.75
C THR A 318 17.56 27.63 -5.06
N PHE A 319 18.62 27.99 -5.78
CA PHE A 319 18.79 29.31 -6.36
C PHE A 319 18.32 29.32 -7.81
N THR A 320 17.42 30.23 -8.15
CA THR A 320 17.01 30.53 -9.53
C THR A 320 17.60 31.87 -9.94
N ALA A 321 18.44 31.90 -10.97
CA ALA A 321 18.99 33.15 -11.48
C ALA A 321 17.86 34.09 -11.97
N THR A 322 17.92 35.36 -11.61
CA THR A 322 16.97 36.40 -12.00
C THR A 322 17.70 37.71 -12.30
N ASP A 323 17.01 38.71 -12.83
CA ASP A 323 17.59 40.05 -12.98
C ASP A 323 17.97 40.60 -11.59
N GLY A 324 19.23 40.99 -11.39
CA GLY A 324 19.72 41.51 -10.11
C GLY A 324 20.20 40.47 -9.08
N GLY A 325 20.28 39.18 -9.41
CA GLY A 325 20.87 38.16 -8.52
C GLY A 325 20.15 36.81 -8.61
N TYR A 326 19.74 36.29 -7.46
CA TYR A 326 19.04 35.01 -7.34
C TYR A 326 17.71 35.16 -6.61
N ALA A 327 16.68 34.47 -7.10
CA ALA A 327 15.52 34.12 -6.30
C ALA A 327 15.81 32.82 -5.55
N ILE A 328 15.42 32.75 -4.28
CA ILE A 328 15.58 31.55 -3.46
C ILE A 328 14.24 30.82 -3.43
N LYS A 329 14.20 29.60 -3.95
CA LYS A 329 13.00 28.75 -4.04
C LYS A 329 13.11 27.62 -3.04
N ASN A 330 12.14 27.50 -2.16
CA ASN A 330 12.11 26.46 -1.15
C ASN A 330 11.68 25.10 -1.74
N TYR A 331 11.64 24.08 -0.87
CA TYR A 331 11.25 22.72 -1.24
C TYR A 331 9.81 22.59 -1.76
N ASP A 332 8.86 23.41 -1.27
CA ASP A 332 7.45 23.37 -1.73
C ASP A 332 7.20 24.14 -3.04
N GLY A 333 8.24 24.74 -3.60
CA GLY A 333 8.21 25.43 -4.88
C GLY A 333 7.89 26.92 -4.81
N ARG A 334 7.75 27.49 -3.61
CA ARG A 334 7.58 28.94 -3.40
C ARG A 334 8.91 29.66 -3.27
N TYR A 335 8.94 30.90 -3.75
CA TYR A 335 10.06 31.80 -3.57
C TYR A 335 9.95 32.57 -2.25
N ILE A 336 11.09 32.75 -1.58
CA ILE A 336 11.19 33.59 -0.39
C ILE A 336 11.50 35.04 -0.75
N ILE A 337 10.79 35.95 -0.10
CA ILE A 337 11.01 37.39 -0.18
C ILE A 337 11.10 37.97 1.23
N GLN A 338 11.85 39.07 1.38
CA GLN A 338 11.96 39.76 2.65
C GLN A 338 10.66 40.52 2.99
N LYS A 339 10.27 40.49 4.25
CA LYS A 339 9.15 41.26 4.82
C LYS A 339 9.47 41.74 6.23
N GLY A 340 9.89 42.99 6.35
CA GLY A 340 10.43 43.49 7.62
C GLY A 340 11.70 42.71 8.00
N ASN A 341 11.82 42.27 9.25
CA ASN A 341 12.98 41.47 9.67
C ASN A 341 12.80 39.96 9.43
N GLY A 342 11.69 39.57 8.80
CA GLY A 342 11.38 38.16 8.50
C GLY A 342 11.16 37.92 7.01
N PHE A 343 10.55 36.77 6.72
CA PHE A 343 10.32 36.26 5.37
C PHE A 343 8.82 36.16 5.05
N ALA A 344 8.51 36.25 3.76
CA ALA A 344 7.23 35.89 3.16
C ALA A 344 7.46 34.97 1.94
N PHE A 345 6.41 34.27 1.52
CA PHE A 345 6.45 33.30 0.43
C PHE A 345 5.56 33.74 -0.73
N THR A 346 6.00 33.51 -1.97
CA THR A 346 5.24 33.77 -3.19
C THR A 346 5.40 32.64 -4.20
N ASN A 347 4.37 32.37 -4.99
CA ASN A 347 4.45 31.41 -6.12
C ASN A 347 5.08 32.05 -7.38
N GLU A 348 5.12 33.38 -7.43
CA GLU A 348 5.63 34.12 -8.58
C GLU A 348 7.14 34.34 -8.46
N LEU A 349 7.87 34.14 -9.55
CA LEU A 349 9.31 34.41 -9.60
C LEU A 349 9.57 35.89 -9.24
N PRO A 350 10.33 36.16 -8.17
CA PRO A 350 10.63 37.52 -7.75
C PRO A 350 11.38 38.31 -8.84
N GLY A 351 10.94 39.55 -9.06
CA GLY A 351 11.66 40.52 -9.87
C GLY A 351 12.89 41.09 -9.16
N LYS A 352 13.62 41.96 -9.85
CA LYS A 352 14.90 42.53 -9.42
C LYS A 352 14.94 43.10 -8.00
N ASP A 353 13.88 43.77 -7.58
CA ASP A 353 13.84 44.44 -6.27
C ASP A 353 13.70 43.46 -5.09
N ALA A 354 13.39 42.19 -5.36
CA ALA A 354 13.28 41.12 -4.38
C ALA A 354 14.34 40.02 -4.58
N ALA A 355 15.28 40.22 -5.51
CA ALA A 355 16.40 39.32 -5.74
C ALA A 355 17.43 39.40 -4.61
N TRP A 356 18.13 38.29 -4.40
CA TRP A 356 19.22 38.13 -3.45
C TRP A 356 20.56 38.14 -4.17
N ASP A 357 21.43 39.06 -3.78
CA ASP A 357 22.86 39.06 -4.07
C ASP A 357 23.54 38.06 -3.12
N VAL A 358 24.26 37.09 -3.67
CA VAL A 358 24.80 35.97 -2.90
C VAL A 358 26.29 35.82 -3.21
N SER A 359 27.11 35.91 -2.18
CA SER A 359 28.55 35.64 -2.26
C SER A 359 28.96 34.70 -1.13
N VAL A 360 29.89 33.79 -1.40
CA VAL A 360 30.43 32.86 -0.40
C VAL A 360 31.91 33.17 -0.19
N ASP A 361 32.36 33.22 1.06
CA ASP A 361 33.77 33.41 1.39
C ASP A 361 34.58 32.14 1.08
N ASP A 362 35.66 32.32 0.31
CA ASP A 362 36.54 31.26 -0.19
C ASP A 362 37.26 30.47 0.92
N ALA A 363 37.39 31.02 2.14
CA ALA A 363 38.12 30.38 3.24
C ALA A 363 37.25 29.45 4.08
N ASP A 364 36.03 29.90 4.42
CA ASP A 364 35.21 29.29 5.48
C ASP A 364 33.79 28.90 5.03
N GLY A 365 33.40 29.16 3.76
CA GLY A 365 32.08 28.81 3.25
C GLY A 365 30.94 29.67 3.82
N ILE A 366 31.28 30.78 4.47
CA ILE A 366 30.34 31.76 5.02
C ILE A 366 29.65 32.49 3.86
N ALA A 367 28.33 32.44 3.83
CA ALA A 367 27.51 33.07 2.81
C ALA A 367 27.00 34.43 3.26
N PHE A 368 27.24 35.43 2.41
CA PHE A 368 26.64 36.75 2.50
C PHE A 368 25.49 36.84 1.51
N ILE A 369 24.26 36.80 2.04
CA ILE A 369 23.01 36.74 1.28
C ILE A 369 22.24 38.03 1.52
N LYS A 370 22.21 38.95 0.56
CA LYS A 370 21.72 40.32 0.72
C LYS A 370 20.65 40.66 -0.31
N ASN A 371 19.51 41.21 0.09
CA ASN A 371 18.50 41.67 -0.87
C ASN A 371 18.79 43.08 -1.41
N ALA A 372 18.03 43.52 -2.41
CA ALA A 372 18.16 44.86 -2.99
C ALA A 372 17.92 46.01 -1.98
N ALA A 373 17.14 45.76 -0.91
CA ALA A 373 16.91 46.72 0.17
C ALA A 373 18.04 46.77 1.22
N GLY A 374 19.07 45.93 1.09
CA GLY A 374 20.25 45.90 1.96
C GLY A 374 20.14 44.99 3.18
N TYR A 375 19.03 44.26 3.35
CA TYR A 375 18.88 43.25 4.39
C TYR A 375 19.72 42.02 4.07
N ILE A 376 20.39 41.49 5.10
CA ILE A 376 21.19 40.26 5.05
C ILE A 376 20.51 39.13 5.83
N ILE A 377 20.67 37.89 5.37
CA ILE A 377 20.23 36.71 6.12
C ILE A 377 21.25 36.37 7.21
N CYS A 378 20.81 36.34 8.47
CA CYS A 378 21.63 35.96 9.61
C CYS A 378 20.88 34.95 10.51
N PHE A 379 21.63 34.11 11.20
CA PHE A 379 21.16 33.34 12.35
C PHE A 379 21.26 34.19 13.62
N SER A 380 20.18 34.28 14.38
CA SER A 380 20.17 34.89 15.70
C SER A 380 20.37 33.82 16.77
N THR A 381 21.44 33.92 17.56
CA THR A 381 21.69 33.01 18.68
C THR A 381 20.73 33.24 19.86
N GLU A 382 20.09 34.41 19.93
CA GLU A 382 19.08 34.72 20.96
C GLU A 382 17.76 34.01 20.69
N SER A 383 17.26 34.09 19.45
CA SER A 383 15.98 33.46 19.06
C SER A 383 16.13 32.05 18.49
N GLN A 384 17.36 31.63 18.16
CA GLN A 384 17.66 30.38 17.45
C GLN A 384 16.90 30.26 16.11
N THR A 385 16.80 31.38 15.38
CA THR A 385 16.09 31.49 14.10
C THR A 385 16.96 32.18 13.05
N PHE A 386 16.67 31.96 11.76
CA PHE A 386 17.21 32.79 10.69
C PHE A 386 16.25 33.94 10.38
N GLY A 387 16.77 35.16 10.30
CA GLY A 387 16.01 36.37 9.97
C GLY A 387 16.69 37.21 8.91
N CYS A 388 16.02 38.29 8.50
CA CYS A 388 16.54 39.33 7.63
C CYS A 388 16.90 40.56 8.47
N PHE A 389 18.14 41.02 8.45
CA PHE A 389 18.58 42.16 9.26
C PHE A 389 19.35 43.16 8.41
N LEU A 390 19.20 44.45 8.69
CA LEU A 390 20.14 45.43 8.13
C LEU A 390 21.51 45.25 8.81
N PRO A 391 22.64 45.42 8.11
CA PRO A 391 23.96 45.35 8.73
C PRO A 391 24.11 46.27 9.95
N SER A 392 23.48 47.45 9.94
CA SER A 392 23.45 48.38 11.08
C SER A 392 22.67 47.90 12.30
N GLU A 393 21.82 46.89 12.13
CA GLU A 393 21.00 46.28 13.20
C GLU A 393 21.61 44.98 13.73
N THR A 394 22.65 44.45 13.06
CA THR A 394 23.36 43.26 13.53
C THR A 394 24.33 43.56 14.66
N ASN A 395 24.55 42.57 15.51
CA ASN A 395 25.46 42.60 16.65
C ASN A 395 26.12 41.21 16.81
N GLU A 396 26.81 40.96 17.92
CA GLU A 396 27.49 39.68 18.20
C GLU A 396 26.57 38.44 18.28
N THR A 397 25.25 38.62 18.43
CA THR A 397 24.28 37.52 18.43
C THR A 397 23.77 37.18 17.03
N HIS A 398 24.14 37.95 16.01
CA HIS A 398 23.80 37.71 14.61
C HIS A 398 24.99 37.11 13.86
N ILE A 399 24.88 35.85 13.46
CA ILE A 399 25.93 35.09 12.79
C ILE A 399 25.54 34.88 11.32
N LEU A 400 26.48 35.11 10.40
CA LEU A 400 26.27 34.81 8.98
C LEU A 400 26.18 33.28 8.77
N PRO A 401 25.24 32.78 7.94
CA PRO A 401 25.15 31.37 7.63
C PRO A 401 26.35 30.88 6.82
N MET A 402 26.66 29.59 6.94
CA MET A 402 27.40 28.84 5.94
C MET A 402 26.45 28.20 4.94
N LEU A 403 26.87 28.13 3.67
CA LEU A 403 26.10 27.47 2.62
C LEU A 403 26.60 26.04 2.42
N TYR A 404 25.69 25.09 2.57
CA TYR A 404 25.95 23.68 2.37
C TYR A 404 25.19 23.20 1.14
N MET A 405 25.87 22.62 0.16
CA MET A 405 25.24 22.06 -1.04
C MET A 405 24.91 20.58 -0.83
N GLN A 406 23.71 20.16 -1.24
CA GLN A 406 23.30 18.77 -1.22
C GLN A 406 24.29 17.96 -2.04
N ARG A 407 24.91 16.98 -1.40
CA ARG A 407 25.77 16.04 -2.11
C ARG A 407 24.89 15.09 -2.90
N GLU A 408 25.23 14.86 -4.15
CA GLU A 408 24.60 13.78 -4.91
C GLU A 408 24.88 12.44 -4.23
N TYR A 409 23.93 11.51 -4.29
CA TYR A 409 24.21 10.16 -3.82
C TYR A 409 25.38 9.59 -4.63
N PRO A 410 26.28 8.84 -3.98
CA PRO A 410 27.30 8.12 -4.71
C PRO A 410 26.67 7.27 -5.82
N THR A 411 27.28 7.30 -7.00
CA THR A 411 26.82 6.54 -8.14
C THR A 411 27.22 5.09 -7.98
N PHE A 412 26.23 4.20 -8.10
CA PHE A 412 26.45 2.76 -8.12
C PHE A 412 26.40 2.28 -9.55
N THR A 413 27.41 1.52 -9.95
CA THR A 413 27.34 0.73 -11.18
C THR A 413 27.39 -0.74 -10.84
N VAL A 414 26.59 -1.50 -11.58
CA VAL A 414 26.55 -2.95 -11.45
C VAL A 414 26.80 -3.55 -12.82
N THR A 415 27.71 -4.50 -12.90
CA THR A 415 28.05 -5.22 -14.12
C THR A 415 27.90 -6.72 -13.88
N PRO A 416 27.07 -7.44 -14.67
CA PRO A 416 26.16 -6.94 -15.70
C PRO A 416 25.11 -5.97 -15.16
N ALA A 417 24.54 -5.11 -16.01
CA ALA A 417 23.53 -4.12 -15.60
C ALA A 417 22.27 -4.79 -15.03
N GLN A 418 21.62 -4.16 -14.06
CA GLN A 418 20.37 -4.66 -13.49
C GLN A 418 19.30 -4.88 -14.59
N GLY A 419 18.52 -5.97 -14.47
CA GLY A 419 17.49 -6.32 -15.45
C GLY A 419 18.03 -6.81 -16.80
N THR A 420 19.34 -7.04 -16.92
CA THR A 420 19.91 -7.68 -18.11
C THR A 420 19.42 -9.12 -18.17
N VAL A 421 18.92 -9.51 -19.34
CA VAL A 421 18.61 -10.91 -19.68
C VAL A 421 19.91 -11.64 -20.00
N LEU A 422 20.24 -12.69 -19.25
CA LEU A 422 21.50 -13.41 -19.39
C LEU A 422 21.28 -14.92 -19.54
N GLU A 423 22.03 -15.57 -20.44
CA GLU A 423 22.07 -17.04 -20.58
C GLU A 423 22.84 -17.73 -19.45
N LYS A 424 23.79 -17.01 -18.83
CA LYS A 424 24.67 -17.48 -17.75
C LYS A 424 25.17 -16.29 -16.92
N LEU A 425 25.31 -16.46 -15.61
CA LEU A 425 25.88 -15.44 -14.71
C LEU A 425 27.05 -16.02 -13.90
N THR A 426 28.25 -15.48 -14.09
CA THR A 426 29.50 -15.94 -13.42
C THR A 426 30.09 -14.94 -12.45
N GLU A 427 29.84 -13.65 -12.67
CA GLU A 427 30.42 -12.55 -11.92
C GLU A 427 29.41 -11.42 -11.81
N VAL A 428 29.34 -10.79 -10.64
CA VAL A 428 28.66 -9.49 -10.44
C VAL A 428 29.64 -8.52 -9.80
N ILE A 429 29.97 -7.46 -10.53
CA ILE A 429 30.81 -6.37 -10.05
C ILE A 429 29.90 -5.24 -9.60
N VAL A 430 30.00 -4.85 -8.34
CA VAL A 430 29.35 -3.67 -7.78
C VAL A 430 30.42 -2.64 -7.46
N THR A 431 30.34 -1.47 -8.12
CA THR A 431 31.20 -0.35 -7.79
C THR A 431 30.39 0.83 -7.28
N CYS A 432 31.01 1.59 -6.39
CA CYS A 432 30.51 2.84 -5.84
C CYS A 432 31.67 3.83 -5.95
N ASP A 433 31.43 4.99 -6.54
CA ASP A 433 32.43 6.06 -6.68
C ASP A 433 33.06 6.50 -5.34
N GLU A 434 32.32 6.39 -4.23
CA GLU A 434 32.80 6.68 -2.87
C GLU A 434 33.13 5.42 -2.06
N GLY A 435 32.95 4.24 -2.67
CA GLY A 435 33.10 2.92 -2.09
C GLY A 435 31.98 2.52 -1.11
N ILE A 436 31.90 1.22 -0.83
CA ILE A 436 30.77 0.58 -0.15
C ILE A 436 31.17 0.23 1.29
N LYS A 437 30.32 0.57 2.28
CA LYS A 437 30.42 0.05 3.64
C LYS A 437 29.48 -1.14 3.79
N ALA A 438 29.95 -2.32 3.41
CA ALA A 438 29.15 -3.54 3.38
C ALA A 438 28.97 -4.11 4.80
N SER A 439 28.15 -3.47 5.64
CA SER A 439 27.68 -4.07 6.89
C SER A 439 26.39 -4.84 6.60
N ASN A 440 26.44 -6.18 6.58
CA ASN A 440 25.28 -7.07 6.34
C ASN A 440 24.90 -7.28 4.86
N LEU A 441 25.88 -7.49 3.98
CA LEU A 441 25.62 -8.01 2.63
C LEU A 441 24.91 -9.37 2.74
N LYS A 442 23.70 -9.50 2.19
CA LYS A 442 22.91 -10.74 2.21
C LYS A 442 22.57 -11.15 0.79
N VAL A 443 23.27 -12.12 0.23
CA VAL A 443 22.89 -12.70 -1.07
C VAL A 443 21.89 -13.81 -0.83
N THR A 444 20.70 -13.71 -1.43
CA THR A 444 19.69 -14.78 -1.46
C THR A 444 19.45 -15.22 -2.90
N SER A 445 19.45 -16.53 -3.13
CA SER A 445 19.05 -17.16 -4.40
C SER A 445 17.88 -18.12 -4.14
N GLU A 446 16.85 -18.05 -4.97
CA GLU A 446 15.78 -19.07 -5.02
C GLU A 446 16.19 -20.18 -6.00
N GLY A 447 17.15 -21.03 -5.63
CA GLY A 447 17.68 -22.09 -6.49
C GLY A 447 18.90 -22.81 -5.91
N ALA A 448 19.37 -23.86 -6.59
CA ALA A 448 20.45 -24.77 -6.15
C ALA A 448 21.87 -24.17 -6.21
N VAL A 449 22.05 -22.91 -5.84
CA VAL A 449 23.39 -22.29 -5.71
C VAL A 449 23.89 -22.52 -4.29
N THR A 450 24.92 -23.33 -4.13
CA THR A 450 25.42 -23.77 -2.82
C THR A 450 26.55 -22.89 -2.24
N THR A 451 27.33 -22.18 -3.08
CA THR A 451 28.47 -21.35 -2.64
C THR A 451 28.81 -20.19 -3.59
N PHE A 452 29.25 -19.04 -3.06
CA PHE A 452 29.82 -17.91 -3.81
C PHE A 452 31.04 -17.34 -3.07
N THR A 453 31.91 -16.60 -3.77
CA THR A 453 33.04 -15.88 -3.17
C THR A 453 32.89 -14.39 -3.41
N VAL A 454 33.24 -13.58 -2.41
CA VAL A 454 33.24 -12.13 -2.52
C VAL A 454 34.68 -11.64 -2.42
N GLU A 455 35.16 -11.06 -3.50
CA GLU A 455 36.47 -10.45 -3.60
C GLU A 455 36.34 -8.94 -3.46
N GLN A 456 37.17 -8.38 -2.59
CA GLN A 456 37.32 -6.94 -2.47
C GLN A 456 38.39 -6.48 -3.48
N THR A 457 38.09 -5.50 -4.32
CA THR A 457 39.15 -4.88 -5.12
C THR A 457 40.03 -4.05 -4.17
N ASN A 458 41.33 -4.39 -4.08
CA ASN A 458 42.37 -3.82 -3.20
C ASN A 458 42.49 -4.36 -1.76
N SER A 459 41.89 -5.51 -1.41
CA SER A 459 42.22 -6.28 -0.19
C SER A 459 41.77 -7.75 -0.30
N THR A 460 42.21 -8.60 0.62
CA THR A 460 42.06 -10.08 0.65
C THR A 460 40.69 -10.63 0.21
N THR A 461 40.72 -11.69 -0.62
CA THR A 461 39.59 -12.54 -1.02
C THR A 461 38.86 -13.16 0.19
N LEU A 462 37.53 -13.06 0.24
CA LEU A 462 36.69 -13.67 1.28
C LEU A 462 35.70 -14.67 0.65
N THR A 463 35.88 -15.96 0.94
CA THR A 463 34.95 -17.03 0.54
C THR A 463 33.73 -17.02 1.45
N LEU A 464 32.50 -16.88 0.91
CA LEU A 464 31.26 -16.86 1.69
C LEU A 464 30.42 -18.11 1.38
N THR A 465 30.31 -19.04 2.33
CA THR A 465 29.30 -20.10 2.27
C THR A 465 27.94 -19.49 2.59
N ALA A 466 26.89 -19.87 1.85
CA ALA A 466 25.53 -19.32 1.99
C ALA A 466 25.14 -19.13 3.47
N LYS A 467 24.89 -17.87 3.87
CA LYS A 467 24.73 -17.34 5.24
C LYS A 467 26.03 -17.02 6.01
N LYS A 468 26.82 -16.06 5.54
CA LYS A 468 27.77 -15.37 6.43
C LYS A 468 27.80 -13.86 6.19
N GLU A 469 27.78 -13.11 7.30
CA GLU A 469 27.86 -11.65 7.33
C GLU A 469 29.29 -11.20 7.00
N LEU A 470 29.41 -10.24 6.07
CA LEU A 470 30.65 -9.51 5.82
C LEU A 470 30.65 -8.24 6.68
N THR A 471 31.77 -7.95 7.34
CA THR A 471 31.98 -6.70 8.08
C THR A 471 33.28 -6.07 7.61
N THR A 472 33.20 -4.93 6.92
CA THR A 472 34.39 -4.16 6.50
C THR A 472 34.41 -2.80 7.21
N THR A 473 35.61 -2.31 7.54
CA THR A 473 35.83 -0.99 8.15
C THR A 473 36.20 0.09 7.14
N ASN A 474 36.51 -0.28 5.89
CA ASN A 474 36.92 0.63 4.81
C ASN A 474 35.89 0.64 3.67
N ASN A 475 35.96 1.68 2.83
CA ASN A 475 35.18 1.80 1.59
C ASN A 475 35.74 0.85 0.52
N VAL A 476 34.90 0.00 -0.06
CA VAL A 476 35.34 -1.08 -0.97
C VAL A 476 34.48 -1.20 -2.22
N ASN A 477 35.06 -1.69 -3.33
CA ASN A 477 34.29 -2.28 -4.43
C ASN A 477 34.15 -3.77 -4.20
N LEU A 478 33.01 -4.34 -4.59
CA LEU A 478 32.68 -5.75 -4.38
C LEU A 478 32.67 -6.48 -5.72
N ASN A 479 33.42 -7.58 -5.78
CA ASN A 479 33.31 -8.55 -6.85
C ASN A 479 32.71 -9.84 -6.30
N ILE A 480 31.60 -10.31 -6.86
CA ILE A 480 30.91 -11.51 -6.40
C ILE A 480 31.08 -12.58 -7.48
N ASN A 481 31.88 -13.60 -7.18
CA ASN A 481 32.17 -14.72 -8.06
C ASN A 481 31.36 -15.94 -7.63
N PHE A 482 30.79 -16.67 -8.60
CA PHE A 482 30.03 -17.90 -8.31
C PHE A 482 30.92 -19.14 -8.49
N THR A 483 30.81 -20.11 -7.57
CA THR A 483 31.57 -21.37 -7.69
C THR A 483 30.79 -22.33 -8.58
N GLY A 484 31.09 -22.31 -9.88
CA GLY A 484 30.41 -23.09 -10.92
C GLY A 484 29.50 -22.23 -11.80
N ASP A 485 29.10 -22.80 -12.95
CA ASP A 485 28.16 -22.15 -13.86
C ASP A 485 26.77 -22.18 -13.23
N ILE A 486 26.19 -21.00 -13.01
CA ILE A 486 24.77 -20.88 -12.68
C ILE A 486 23.96 -21.16 -13.95
N LEU A 487 23.65 -22.44 -14.18
CA LEU A 487 22.63 -22.89 -15.15
C LEU A 487 21.30 -22.99 -14.39
N LEU A 488 20.35 -22.11 -14.71
CA LEU A 488 19.11 -22.02 -13.94
C LEU A 488 17.86 -21.99 -14.84
N ASN A 489 16.84 -22.64 -14.30
CA ASN A 489 15.47 -22.84 -14.80
C ASN A 489 14.87 -21.63 -15.55
N PRO A 490 13.94 -21.83 -16.51
CA PRO A 490 13.23 -20.76 -17.21
C PRO A 490 12.13 -20.06 -16.39
N ASN A 491 12.27 -19.96 -15.07
CA ASN A 491 11.46 -19.09 -14.23
C ASN A 491 12.42 -18.18 -13.46
N GLY A 492 12.57 -16.95 -13.94
CA GLY A 492 13.59 -15.98 -13.53
C GLY A 492 13.93 -16.05 -12.04
N MET A 493 15.21 -16.27 -11.72
CA MET A 493 15.67 -16.15 -10.35
C MET A 493 15.85 -14.67 -9.99
N ASN A 494 15.11 -14.21 -9.00
CA ASN A 494 15.39 -12.92 -8.37
C ASN A 494 16.56 -13.06 -7.39
N MET A 495 17.76 -12.67 -7.82
CA MET A 495 18.81 -12.36 -6.85
C MET A 495 18.48 -11.02 -6.18
N SER A 496 18.67 -10.95 -4.87
CA SER A 496 18.52 -9.72 -4.09
C SER A 496 19.80 -9.49 -3.31
N ILE A 497 20.54 -8.45 -3.69
CA ILE A 497 21.76 -8.03 -2.99
C ILE A 497 21.46 -6.71 -2.30
N PRO A 498 21.08 -6.69 -1.00
CA PRO A 498 20.96 -5.45 -0.26
C PRO A 498 22.37 -4.92 -0.02
N ILE A 499 22.67 -3.77 -0.64
CA ILE A 499 23.92 -3.05 -0.42
C ILE A 499 23.60 -1.91 0.56
N PRO A 500 23.99 -2.03 1.84
CA PRO A 500 23.93 -0.91 2.76
C PRO A 500 24.99 0.11 2.33
N THR A 501 24.54 1.33 2.11
CA THR A 501 25.44 2.44 1.84
C THR A 501 25.85 3.11 3.14
N LYS A 502 26.94 3.88 3.10
CA LYS A 502 27.31 4.80 4.19
C LYS A 502 26.14 5.74 4.57
N TYR A 503 25.22 5.99 3.63
CA TYR A 503 24.10 6.92 3.74
C TYR A 503 22.73 6.23 3.92
N GLY A 504 22.71 4.98 4.39
CA GLY A 504 21.48 4.29 4.84
C GLY A 504 20.56 3.74 3.73
N LYS A 505 20.71 4.13 2.47
CA LYS A 505 19.95 3.55 1.35
C LYS A 505 20.38 2.10 1.10
N LYS A 506 19.40 1.20 1.00
CA LYS A 506 19.60 -0.18 0.50
C LYS A 506 19.38 -0.17 -1.01
N THR A 507 20.38 -0.56 -1.79
CA THR A 507 20.19 -0.83 -3.22
C THR A 507 19.82 -2.30 -3.39
N LEU A 508 18.81 -2.59 -4.21
CA LEU A 508 18.42 -3.95 -4.61
C LEU A 508 18.78 -4.14 -6.07
N VAL A 509 19.61 -5.16 -6.36
CA VAL A 509 19.95 -5.56 -7.73
C VAL A 509 19.25 -6.87 -8.03
N SER A 510 18.51 -6.92 -9.15
CA SER A 510 17.78 -8.10 -9.64
C SER A 510 18.14 -8.40 -11.10
N TYR A 511 18.14 -9.68 -11.46
CA TYR A 511 18.48 -10.16 -12.80
C TYR A 511 17.45 -11.19 -13.25
N ASP A 512 17.09 -11.19 -14.53
CA ASP A 512 16.31 -12.25 -15.15
C ASP A 512 17.26 -13.15 -15.95
N LEU A 513 17.43 -14.40 -15.50
CA LEU A 513 18.22 -15.39 -16.22
C LEU A 513 17.30 -16.11 -17.22
N VAL A 514 17.68 -16.10 -18.49
CA VAL A 514 16.98 -16.80 -19.57
C VAL A 514 18.01 -17.65 -20.30
N GLY A 515 18.06 -18.93 -19.97
CA GLY A 515 18.88 -19.92 -20.66
C GLY A 515 18.03 -21.12 -21.08
N ASP A 516 18.30 -21.65 -22.26
CA ASP A 516 17.75 -22.94 -22.67
C ASP A 516 18.52 -24.03 -21.91
N ALA A 517 17.93 -24.53 -20.81
CA ALA A 517 18.57 -25.56 -20.00
C ALA A 517 18.82 -26.81 -20.88
N PRO A 518 19.97 -27.48 -20.74
CA PRO A 518 20.10 -28.83 -21.30
C PRO A 518 18.99 -29.71 -20.72
N ALA A 519 18.45 -30.62 -21.53
CA ALA A 519 17.44 -31.57 -21.05
C ALA A 519 18.00 -32.35 -19.85
N ALA A 520 17.14 -32.69 -18.89
CA ALA A 520 17.54 -33.56 -17.79
C ALA A 520 18.12 -34.88 -18.33
N THR A 521 19.10 -35.43 -17.60
CA THR A 521 19.76 -36.69 -17.92
C THR A 521 19.34 -37.78 -16.94
N ILE A 522 19.40 -39.04 -17.36
CA ILE A 522 19.28 -40.19 -16.47
C ILE A 522 20.66 -40.40 -15.80
N ASP A 523 20.73 -40.17 -14.50
CA ASP A 523 21.98 -40.26 -13.72
C ASP A 523 22.20 -41.68 -13.18
N ASN A 524 21.12 -42.39 -12.86
CA ASN A 524 21.19 -43.77 -12.36
C ASN A 524 19.92 -44.56 -12.72
N VAL A 525 20.08 -45.87 -12.90
CA VAL A 525 18.99 -46.83 -13.11
C VAL A 525 19.19 -47.99 -12.14
N ASP A 526 18.13 -48.35 -11.40
CA ASP A 526 18.14 -49.43 -10.42
C ASP A 526 16.90 -50.34 -10.59
N PRO A 527 17.05 -51.66 -10.81
CA PRO A 527 18.29 -52.38 -11.02
C PRO A 527 19.06 -51.90 -12.26
N ALA A 528 20.39 -51.95 -12.19
CA ALA A 528 21.27 -51.52 -13.26
C ALA A 528 21.08 -52.37 -14.53
N ASP A 529 21.36 -51.79 -15.71
CA ASP A 529 21.33 -52.51 -16.98
C ASP A 529 22.22 -53.77 -16.94
N GLY A 530 21.70 -54.89 -17.46
CA GLY A 530 22.36 -56.19 -17.45
C GLY A 530 22.23 -56.98 -16.14
N SER A 531 21.46 -56.50 -15.16
CA SER A 531 21.29 -57.21 -13.88
C SER A 531 20.62 -58.58 -14.06
N VAL A 532 21.04 -59.54 -13.21
CA VAL A 532 20.39 -60.83 -13.03
C VAL A 532 19.51 -60.76 -11.79
N LEU A 533 18.22 -61.08 -11.93
CA LEU A 533 17.19 -60.87 -10.91
C LEU A 533 16.41 -62.18 -10.69
N GLU A 534 15.93 -62.40 -9.47
CA GLU A 534 14.97 -63.49 -9.18
C GLU A 534 13.59 -63.16 -9.77
N GLU A 535 13.20 -61.88 -9.74
CA GLU A 535 12.03 -61.34 -10.40
C GLU A 535 12.27 -59.89 -10.84
N LEU A 536 11.58 -59.45 -11.90
CA LEU A 536 11.57 -58.05 -12.33
C LEU A 536 10.22 -57.42 -11.98
N THR A 537 10.22 -56.55 -10.97
CA THR A 537 9.03 -55.84 -10.46
C THR A 537 9.02 -54.38 -10.87
N SER A 538 10.14 -53.67 -10.68
CA SER A 538 10.27 -52.27 -11.03
C SER A 538 11.67 -51.88 -11.45
N VAL A 539 11.76 -50.89 -12.34
CA VAL A 539 12.99 -50.19 -12.71
C VAL A 539 12.86 -48.73 -12.32
N VAL A 540 13.70 -48.28 -11.41
CA VAL A 540 13.76 -46.91 -10.89
C VAL A 540 14.81 -46.11 -11.64
N PHE A 541 14.39 -44.96 -12.15
CA PHE A 541 15.24 -43.98 -12.83
C PHE A 541 15.47 -42.81 -11.89
N THR A 542 16.73 -42.41 -11.73
CA THR A 542 17.13 -41.17 -11.05
C THR A 542 17.65 -40.18 -12.08
N PHE A 543 17.16 -38.95 -12.01
CA PHE A 543 17.46 -37.91 -12.99
C PHE A 543 18.22 -36.75 -12.34
N SER A 544 19.00 -36.02 -13.14
CA SER A 544 19.75 -34.84 -12.69
C SER A 544 18.87 -33.70 -12.21
N TYR A 545 17.62 -33.61 -12.69
CA TYR A 545 16.63 -32.58 -12.36
C TYR A 545 15.20 -33.12 -12.33
N TYR A 546 14.23 -32.20 -12.21
CA TYR A 546 12.81 -32.55 -12.25
C TYR A 546 12.43 -33.28 -13.53
N MET A 547 11.59 -34.29 -13.38
CA MET A 547 11.09 -35.10 -14.49
C MET A 547 9.58 -35.37 -14.36
N ASN A 548 8.95 -35.66 -15.48
CA ASN A 548 7.61 -36.21 -15.57
C ASN A 548 7.52 -37.25 -16.70
N ALA A 549 6.52 -38.12 -16.65
CA ALA A 549 6.19 -38.98 -17.79
C ALA A 549 5.27 -38.24 -18.76
N SER A 550 5.48 -38.46 -20.05
CA SER A 550 4.66 -37.93 -21.12
C SER A 550 3.31 -38.63 -21.15
N GLU A 551 2.25 -37.84 -21.37
CA GLU A 551 0.90 -38.35 -21.60
C GLU A 551 0.68 -38.81 -23.07
N ASP A 552 1.70 -38.68 -23.92
CA ASP A 552 1.64 -39.15 -25.30
C ASP A 552 1.60 -40.70 -25.34
N GLU A 553 0.46 -41.24 -25.75
CA GLU A 553 0.24 -42.69 -25.89
C GLU A 553 1.16 -43.34 -26.94
N THR A 554 1.80 -42.57 -27.82
CA THR A 554 2.76 -43.10 -28.80
C THR A 554 4.16 -43.31 -28.24
N LEU A 555 4.46 -42.76 -27.06
CA LEU A 555 5.78 -42.81 -26.41
C LEU A 555 5.83 -43.79 -25.24
N GLN A 556 4.86 -44.70 -25.10
CA GLN A 556 4.78 -45.60 -23.95
C GLN A 556 5.96 -46.59 -23.86
N PRO A 557 6.48 -46.88 -22.65
CA PRO A 557 7.54 -47.86 -22.45
C PRO A 557 7.08 -49.26 -22.83
N ARG A 558 8.00 -50.07 -23.34
CA ARG A 558 7.72 -51.42 -23.82
C ARG A 558 8.62 -52.41 -23.08
N LEU A 559 8.00 -53.33 -22.36
CA LEU A 559 8.68 -54.46 -21.72
C LEU A 559 8.31 -55.74 -22.47
N TYR A 560 9.28 -56.56 -22.86
CA TYR A 560 9.03 -57.83 -23.55
C TYR A 560 10.18 -58.82 -23.37
N LEU A 561 9.89 -60.11 -23.56
CA LEU A 561 10.91 -61.15 -23.59
C LEU A 561 11.73 -61.04 -24.89
N GLU A 562 13.05 -61.06 -24.79
CA GLU A 562 13.94 -60.93 -25.95
C GLU A 562 13.63 -61.96 -27.04
N GLY A 563 13.48 -61.49 -28.29
CA GLY A 563 13.08 -62.32 -29.43
C GLY A 563 11.57 -62.51 -29.60
N THR A 564 10.74 -61.95 -28.71
CA THR A 564 9.28 -61.93 -28.84
C THR A 564 8.76 -60.53 -29.20
N THR A 565 7.50 -60.45 -29.62
CA THR A 565 6.78 -59.19 -29.85
C THR A 565 5.64 -58.97 -28.86
N GLU A 566 5.47 -59.91 -27.92
CA GLU A 566 4.44 -59.87 -26.89
C GLU A 566 4.86 -58.90 -25.79
N LEU A 567 4.01 -57.90 -25.53
CA LEU A 567 4.28 -56.86 -24.54
C LEU A 567 3.77 -57.28 -23.17
N ILE A 568 4.64 -57.12 -22.18
CA ILE A 568 4.31 -57.25 -20.76
C ILE A 568 3.78 -55.88 -20.29
N PRO A 569 2.57 -55.82 -19.71
CA PRO A 569 2.01 -54.56 -19.24
C PRO A 569 2.89 -53.89 -18.17
N VAL A 570 3.09 -52.58 -18.32
CA VAL A 570 3.84 -51.75 -17.37
C VAL A 570 3.05 -50.50 -16.99
N GLU A 571 3.35 -49.95 -15.82
CA GLU A 571 2.81 -48.68 -15.32
C GLU A 571 3.92 -47.76 -14.83
N TYR A 572 3.65 -46.46 -14.81
CA TYR A 572 4.57 -45.46 -14.27
C TYR A 572 4.18 -45.06 -12.84
N SER A 573 5.19 -44.95 -11.97
CA SER A 573 5.04 -44.47 -10.59
C SER A 573 6.00 -43.33 -10.29
N THR A 574 5.47 -42.21 -9.79
CA THR A 574 6.24 -41.09 -9.19
C THR A 574 6.67 -41.37 -7.74
N ARG A 575 6.40 -42.58 -7.24
CA ARG A 575 6.72 -43.05 -5.88
C ARG A 575 7.48 -44.38 -6.00
N PRO A 576 8.80 -44.33 -6.18
CA PRO A 576 9.59 -45.52 -6.48
C PRO A 576 9.61 -46.52 -5.31
N GLU A 577 9.74 -46.03 -4.06
CA GLU A 577 9.76 -46.82 -2.82
C GLU A 577 8.99 -46.11 -1.68
N ASP A 578 8.34 -46.88 -0.80
CA ASP A 578 7.69 -46.43 0.45
C ASP A 578 6.70 -45.25 0.38
N GLY A 579 6.22 -44.91 -0.82
CA GLY A 579 5.21 -43.88 -1.02
C GLY A 579 5.73 -42.44 -0.95
N VAL A 580 7.05 -42.23 -0.95
CA VAL A 580 7.66 -40.90 -0.96
C VAL A 580 7.67 -40.34 -2.38
N LYS A 581 7.06 -39.17 -2.57
CA LYS A 581 7.13 -38.44 -3.84
C LYS A 581 8.46 -37.72 -3.91
N THR A 582 9.33 -38.11 -4.85
CA THR A 582 10.55 -37.36 -5.15
C THR A 582 10.37 -36.65 -6.49
N MET A 583 10.97 -35.47 -6.63
CA MET A 583 10.86 -34.68 -7.86
C MET A 583 11.84 -35.14 -8.95
N THR A 584 12.80 -36.01 -8.61
CA THR A 584 13.94 -36.41 -9.46
C THR A 584 14.00 -37.93 -9.69
N GLN A 585 12.97 -38.69 -9.31
CA GLN A 585 12.93 -40.12 -9.57
C GLN A 585 11.55 -40.57 -10.06
N GLY A 586 11.54 -41.60 -10.90
CA GLY A 586 10.34 -42.27 -11.38
C GLY A 586 10.62 -43.74 -11.61
N ALA A 587 9.59 -44.57 -11.52
CA ALA A 587 9.72 -46.02 -11.72
C ALA A 587 8.79 -46.50 -12.84
N ILE A 588 9.30 -47.41 -13.68
CA ILE A 588 8.48 -48.24 -14.55
C ILE A 588 8.29 -49.59 -13.85
N LYS A 589 7.04 -49.95 -13.58
CA LYS A 589 6.67 -51.16 -12.84
C LYS A 589 5.99 -52.12 -13.77
N ALA A 590 6.37 -53.40 -13.72
CA ALA A 590 5.55 -54.44 -14.33
C ALA A 590 4.24 -54.55 -13.54
N VAL A 591 3.10 -54.59 -14.24
CA VAL A 591 1.78 -54.70 -13.58
C VAL A 591 1.71 -56.00 -12.78
N ASP A 592 2.25 -57.09 -13.35
CA ASP A 592 2.49 -58.36 -12.67
C ASP A 592 4.01 -58.63 -12.63
N PRO A 593 4.59 -59.04 -11.48
CA PRO A 593 6.00 -59.39 -11.38
C PRO A 593 6.44 -60.42 -12.42
N VAL A 594 7.52 -60.13 -13.13
CA VAL A 594 8.08 -61.04 -14.14
C VAL A 594 9.01 -62.03 -13.46
N THR A 595 8.58 -63.30 -13.38
CA THR A 595 9.29 -64.38 -12.68
C THR A 595 9.77 -65.49 -13.60
N ALA A 596 9.34 -65.52 -14.86
CA ALA A 596 9.73 -66.56 -15.80
C ALA A 596 11.17 -66.35 -16.28
N ASN A 597 11.97 -67.42 -16.30
CA ASN A 597 13.37 -67.34 -16.70
C ASN A 597 13.51 -66.83 -18.14
N GLY A 598 14.34 -65.81 -18.35
CA GLY A 598 14.58 -65.23 -19.65
C GLY A 598 15.26 -63.87 -19.59
N THR A 599 15.69 -63.37 -20.75
CA THR A 599 16.21 -62.01 -20.89
C THR A 599 15.09 -61.10 -21.37
N TYR A 600 14.75 -60.09 -20.57
CA TYR A 600 13.71 -59.12 -20.84
C TYR A 600 14.33 -57.79 -21.25
N VAL A 601 13.70 -57.13 -22.22
CA VAL A 601 14.12 -55.82 -22.73
C VAL A 601 13.07 -54.80 -22.34
N LEU A 602 13.51 -53.74 -21.65
CA LEU A 602 12.72 -52.54 -21.38
C LEU A 602 13.19 -51.42 -22.32
N GLU A 603 12.34 -51.04 -23.27
CA GLU A 603 12.54 -49.88 -24.13
C GLU A 603 11.75 -48.70 -23.58
N VAL A 604 12.44 -47.61 -23.26
CA VAL A 604 11.85 -46.31 -22.91
C VAL A 604 12.15 -45.34 -24.06
N PRO A 605 11.14 -44.91 -24.85
CA PRO A 605 11.35 -44.01 -25.98
C PRO A 605 11.89 -42.63 -25.56
N THR A 606 12.69 -42.00 -26.43
CA THR A 606 13.07 -40.60 -26.28
C THR A 606 11.82 -39.73 -26.22
N GLY A 607 11.72 -38.87 -25.22
CA GLY A 607 10.56 -38.01 -24.98
C GLY A 607 9.43 -38.68 -24.19
N TYR A 608 9.55 -39.96 -23.82
CA TYR A 608 8.65 -40.52 -22.81
C TYR A 608 8.86 -39.81 -21.47
N PHE A 609 10.11 -39.65 -21.05
CA PHE A 609 10.42 -38.77 -19.94
C PHE A 609 10.63 -37.35 -20.47
N ILE A 610 10.06 -36.38 -19.77
CA ILE A 610 10.19 -34.96 -20.06
C ILE A 610 10.65 -34.22 -18.81
N ASP A 611 11.42 -33.15 -18.98
CA ASP A 611 11.79 -32.28 -17.87
C ASP A 611 10.67 -31.29 -17.51
N ALA A 612 10.93 -30.39 -16.54
CA ALA A 612 9.98 -29.37 -16.10
C ALA A 612 9.50 -28.42 -17.22
N ASN A 613 10.23 -28.37 -18.33
CA ASN A 613 10.02 -27.48 -19.46
C ASN A 613 9.44 -28.21 -20.68
N ASN A 614 8.96 -29.45 -20.49
CA ASN A 614 8.50 -30.35 -21.55
C ASN A 614 9.57 -30.71 -22.59
N LYS A 615 10.87 -30.60 -22.25
CA LYS A 615 11.95 -31.04 -23.14
C LYS A 615 12.10 -32.55 -23.05
N ALA A 616 12.20 -33.20 -24.21
CA ALA A 616 12.37 -34.65 -24.31
C ALA A 616 13.70 -35.08 -23.67
N ILE A 617 13.62 -36.02 -22.73
CA ILE A 617 14.78 -36.71 -22.16
C ILE A 617 15.13 -37.89 -23.08
N GLU A 618 16.42 -38.15 -23.26
CA GLU A 618 16.92 -39.23 -24.11
C GLU A 618 16.42 -40.60 -23.61
N GLY A 619 15.89 -41.40 -24.53
CA GLY A 619 15.38 -42.73 -24.24
C GLY A 619 16.49 -43.73 -23.96
N VAL A 620 16.13 -44.86 -23.35
CA VAL A 620 17.08 -45.93 -23.03
C VAL A 620 16.50 -47.29 -23.35
N THR A 621 17.38 -48.25 -23.62
CA THR A 621 17.04 -49.66 -23.78
C THR A 621 17.85 -50.46 -22.77
N LEU A 622 17.15 -51.13 -21.86
CA LEU A 622 17.72 -51.83 -20.73
C LEU A 622 17.42 -53.33 -20.86
N LYS A 623 18.36 -54.18 -20.47
CA LYS A 623 18.21 -55.64 -20.49
C LYS A 623 18.33 -56.21 -19.09
N TYR A 624 17.41 -57.10 -18.74
CA TYR A 624 17.38 -57.77 -17.43
C TYR A 624 17.27 -59.27 -17.65
N THR A 625 18.09 -60.06 -16.93
CA THR A 625 17.95 -61.52 -16.96
C THR A 625 17.19 -61.95 -15.72
N VAL A 626 15.96 -62.40 -15.89
CA VAL A 626 15.24 -63.08 -14.80
C VAL A 626 15.68 -64.53 -14.80
N GLN A 627 16.19 -64.98 -13.67
CA GLN A 627 16.55 -66.37 -13.45
C GLN A 627 16.13 -66.75 -12.04
N ASN A 628 15.15 -67.64 -11.94
CA ASN A 628 14.96 -68.40 -10.72
C ASN A 628 16.19 -69.27 -10.54
N ASP A 629 17.07 -68.92 -9.62
CA ASP A 629 18.08 -69.86 -9.17
C ASP A 629 17.35 -71.10 -8.66
N THR A 630 17.74 -72.27 -9.17
CA THR A 630 17.39 -73.55 -8.54
C THR A 630 18.18 -73.70 -7.24
N GLY A 631 18.09 -72.71 -6.36
CA GLY A 631 18.48 -72.84 -4.97
C GLY A 631 17.62 -73.95 -4.38
N ILE A 632 18.26 -75.01 -3.89
CA ILE A 632 17.57 -76.17 -3.35
C ILE A 632 16.78 -75.74 -2.11
N GLU A 633 15.46 -75.57 -2.25
CA GLU A 633 14.58 -75.18 -1.15
C GLU A 633 14.31 -76.33 -0.17
N GLU A 634 14.46 -77.59 -0.57
CA GLU A 634 14.28 -78.73 0.34
C GLU A 634 14.94 -80.02 -0.20
N ILE A 635 15.75 -80.70 0.62
CA ILE A 635 16.08 -82.12 0.41
C ILE A 635 15.56 -82.89 1.62
N LEU A 636 14.36 -83.44 1.50
CA LEU A 636 13.85 -84.41 2.45
C LEU A 636 14.62 -85.72 2.27
N GLY A 637 15.34 -86.14 3.31
CA GLY A 637 15.98 -87.47 3.34
C GLY A 637 14.90 -88.55 3.20
N THR A 638 15.01 -89.40 2.18
CA THR A 638 13.98 -90.39 1.84
C THR A 638 13.90 -91.58 2.79
N ASP A 639 14.79 -91.70 3.78
CA ASP A 639 14.75 -92.76 4.80
C ASP A 639 15.47 -92.34 6.10
N VAL A 640 14.81 -92.51 7.25
CA VAL A 640 15.33 -92.19 8.60
C VAL A 640 16.61 -92.95 9.00
N ASN A 641 16.99 -93.99 8.24
CA ASN A 641 18.19 -94.80 8.50
C ASN A 641 19.33 -94.54 7.49
N SER A 642 19.26 -93.47 6.70
CA SER A 642 20.31 -93.11 5.73
C SER A 642 20.75 -91.65 5.84
N TRP A 643 22.02 -91.39 5.54
CA TRP A 643 22.60 -90.06 5.37
C TRP A 643 22.88 -89.81 3.90
N THR A 644 22.25 -88.78 3.36
CA THR A 644 22.56 -88.19 2.06
C THR A 644 23.31 -86.88 2.30
N VAL A 645 24.51 -86.77 1.73
CA VAL A 645 25.42 -85.64 1.95
C VAL A 645 25.71 -84.94 0.63
N TYR A 646 25.62 -83.62 0.63
CA TYR A 646 25.96 -82.74 -0.48
C TYR A 646 27.09 -81.79 -0.06
N ASN A 647 27.94 -81.40 -1.01
CA ASN A 647 28.92 -80.33 -0.78
C ASN A 647 28.26 -78.94 -0.92
N THR A 648 29.01 -77.86 -0.67
CA THR A 648 28.51 -76.48 -0.78
C THR A 648 28.14 -76.05 -2.19
N ALA A 649 28.52 -76.83 -3.21
CA ALA A 649 28.12 -76.63 -4.60
C ALA A 649 26.87 -77.46 -4.97
N GLY A 650 26.21 -78.10 -4.01
CA GLY A 650 24.98 -78.87 -4.24
C GLY A 650 25.18 -80.25 -4.88
N ILE A 651 26.42 -80.75 -4.96
CA ILE A 651 26.73 -82.05 -5.56
C ILE A 651 26.61 -83.14 -4.47
N LYS A 652 25.88 -84.23 -4.75
CA LYS A 652 25.80 -85.40 -3.86
C LYS A 652 27.17 -86.06 -3.76
N VAL A 653 27.76 -86.03 -2.58
CA VAL A 653 29.10 -86.60 -2.32
C VAL A 653 29.05 -87.92 -1.58
N LEU A 654 27.96 -88.23 -0.87
CA LEU A 654 27.82 -89.47 -0.12
C LEU A 654 26.35 -89.84 0.09
N GLU A 655 26.04 -91.13 0.00
CA GLU A 655 24.77 -91.71 0.43
C GLU A 655 25.09 -93.01 1.17
N THR A 656 24.74 -93.11 2.45
CA THR A 656 25.20 -94.22 3.31
C THR A 656 24.28 -94.43 4.51
N THR A 657 24.12 -95.67 4.95
CA THR A 657 23.50 -96.02 6.25
C THR A 657 24.54 -96.21 7.36
N ASP A 658 25.83 -96.01 7.07
CA ASP A 658 26.96 -96.14 7.99
C ASP A 658 27.53 -94.78 8.43
N ALA A 659 27.47 -94.51 9.74
CA ALA A 659 27.80 -93.21 10.35
C ALA A 659 29.29 -92.92 10.27
N ALA A 660 30.12 -93.98 10.25
CA ALA A 660 31.56 -93.85 10.20
C ALA A 660 32.01 -93.21 8.89
N LYS A 661 31.29 -93.48 7.78
CA LYS A 661 31.60 -92.90 6.47
C LYS A 661 31.30 -91.39 6.41
N VAL A 662 30.26 -90.93 7.09
CA VAL A 662 29.94 -89.49 7.19
C VAL A 662 31.00 -88.77 8.02
N LYS A 663 31.48 -89.38 9.11
CA LYS A 663 32.56 -88.82 9.96
C LYS A 663 33.94 -88.86 9.30
N ALA A 664 34.14 -89.71 8.30
CA ALA A 664 35.38 -89.81 7.54
C ALA A 664 35.48 -88.82 6.37
N LEU A 665 34.42 -88.03 6.12
CA LEU A 665 34.48 -86.95 5.13
C LEU A 665 35.58 -85.94 5.51
N THR A 666 36.26 -85.42 4.49
CA THR A 666 37.24 -84.35 4.67
C THR A 666 36.60 -83.16 5.38
N LYS A 667 37.33 -82.57 6.32
CA LYS A 667 36.83 -81.45 7.12
C LYS A 667 36.30 -80.33 6.23
N GLY A 668 35.09 -79.87 6.50
CA GLY A 668 34.42 -78.90 5.65
C GLY A 668 32.93 -78.75 5.97
N LEU A 669 32.30 -77.78 5.31
CA LEU A 669 30.87 -77.55 5.38
C LEU A 669 30.16 -78.46 4.38
N TYR A 670 29.16 -79.21 4.84
CA TYR A 670 28.31 -80.08 4.02
C TYR A 670 26.84 -79.83 4.35
N ILE A 671 25.96 -80.27 3.45
CA ILE A 671 24.53 -80.37 3.71
C ILE A 671 24.23 -81.85 3.92
N ILE A 672 23.90 -82.26 5.14
CA ILE A 672 23.61 -83.64 5.51
C ILE A 672 22.12 -83.74 5.84
N ASN A 673 21.37 -84.52 5.07
CA ASN A 673 19.90 -84.68 5.22
C ASN A 673 19.16 -83.33 5.35
N GLY A 674 19.53 -82.37 4.49
CA GLY A 674 18.93 -81.03 4.48
C GLY A 674 19.50 -80.03 5.50
N VAL A 675 20.40 -80.44 6.40
CA VAL A 675 20.97 -79.55 7.43
C VAL A 675 22.43 -79.19 7.12
N LYS A 676 22.77 -77.91 7.22
CA LYS A 676 24.17 -77.45 7.12
C LYS A 676 24.95 -77.93 8.33
N CYS A 677 25.95 -78.78 8.10
CA CYS A 677 26.79 -79.38 9.12
C CYS A 677 28.27 -79.16 8.82
N ILE A 678 29.06 -78.86 9.85
CA ILE A 678 30.52 -78.82 9.74
C ILE A 678 31.06 -80.18 10.19
N VAL A 679 31.69 -80.92 9.27
CA VAL A 679 32.48 -82.11 9.61
C VAL A 679 33.84 -81.62 10.08
N LYS A 680 34.19 -81.93 11.33
CA LYS A 680 35.36 -81.40 12.05
C LYS A 680 36.54 -82.35 12.12
#